data_AF-A0A6G0PTZ4-F1
#
_entry.id   AF-A0A6G0PTZ4-F1
#
_cell.length_a   1.000
_cell.length_b   1.000
_cell.length_c   1.000
_cell.angle_alpha   90.00
_cell.angle_beta   90.00
_cell.angle_gamma   90.00
#
_symmetry.space_group_name_H-M   'P 1'
#
loop_
_entity.id
_entity.type
_entity.pdbx_description
1 polymer ?
#
loop_
_entity_poly.entity_id
_entity_poly.type
_entity_poly.pdbx_seq_one_letter_code
_entity_poly.pdbx_strand_id
1 'polypeptide(L)'
;MVDALLAETAGAKFSLPQPFAKTVLRRLRRCLGTTNLPLKFVVIRTISRLLSVLRSDGDKSPATDLVSESQLVVGEFLTAAILRHSRELIQGRLLFSQYLQGYVELLHVLQRLAGFGDLSVAQHLAGTATASNLSYESDKSLSQSLVSLLPPSAPMQPKAEGSSLHFDRKRSRSSLLTFADDGLSVSYAGNEVWKAACAGASFSTGVHSWMVRIEKSSSPYLFVGVASRQANLDSFLGADEQSWGFIGDKALYYQRNRVRAYGETFTEGDCIGLRLDCEKGELSFSKNGVDLGVAFDNVVGEVCPAVAFYSRHQKISFVKDSCVSCSGTADDTITSTGEDGSASVEECLIACEIMSNWVVNRPMRAAMASAASKMTAEWLVGSSRFVTTRSGKTLWVDITRGTCGKLGFYSDDRVRTPRGNGVVVGAAVGRIWVEVDNEPGAWFFHPSKLRVLNVANSTTASLPVPPTESAIAAVDSRVSDLSGDLGAGGAAVSDENTSEPTPSLTLLPDELVEYGEHSLWSIPVDKELVSVVNDFCEVSRLSPWNLTPQQLLTLVKDKTPVLELTPLANVLGLPQNKLEKMVVARFALLRFCNVYVSRALPFFDLTWHYFLPNSSLLPCRLVSQCRGSLFVCVKNSLWTALMERTANSPKRADDEYDYPEDLPQLQVNRLKAAAAKCHEGTISSLFLSLFGQAFEELHFLPLKTLRMVYSHPMDDGQLRSFKVKFEGEGVDDYGGPYREFFSQFFAELQMLHVPESDGNSTNNADNSANGGPSSTSLKVDPGVSVSECVLPFLLPSPNWRNGVGANREKFVLNGALISRHVEDNLKTSARTRASPGESAEEKRQLYCEMFHFLGQMIGTCLRTRVCVRLDLAMSVWKQLVAEDDSSVESALEALKEIDFVAYSLWKTLRGISDDLKRCQTTDTASTRRRELEEQLEAMDLVFTTVLSDGRTVELCDDGTNTAVTRANMDEYLDAMLRARMQETEEVMNIVKQGLHSIMPVSALALLTWTELEKRMCGVAEVDVKLLQANTEYDEELSPTDEFIQRFWRVLESLESEDKRAFLRFVWARSRLPLGSAQFHQKFKIQALASSGSGDGGSSAGASTTATGGWMDSQMPKSHTCFFALQLPRYSSDEICRERLLYAVRNCVEMDGDFRLADTEMTGWTGISPTDQIRI
;
A
#
# COMPACT_ATOMS: atom_id res chain seq x y z
N MET A 1 10.31 28.71 -20.58
CA MET A 1 9.74 30.07 -20.40
C MET A 1 8.25 30.10 -20.68
N VAL A 2 7.76 29.94 -21.92
CA VAL A 2 6.30 29.92 -22.21
C VAL A 2 5.56 28.89 -21.35
N ASP A 3 6.08 27.67 -21.22
CA ASP A 3 5.51 26.63 -20.36
C ASP A 3 5.41 27.02 -18.87
N ALA A 4 6.40 27.77 -18.37
CA ALA A 4 6.47 28.22 -16.98
C ALA A 4 5.48 29.35 -16.71
N LEU A 5 5.40 30.32 -17.63
CA LEU A 5 4.40 31.40 -17.57
C LEU A 5 2.97 30.83 -17.58
N LEU A 6 2.70 29.82 -18.42
CA LEU A 6 1.40 29.14 -18.44
C LEU A 6 1.14 28.27 -17.20
N ALA A 7 2.17 27.96 -16.40
CA ALA A 7 2.06 27.19 -15.16
C ALA A 7 1.68 28.08 -13.97
N GLU A 8 2.25 29.28 -13.88
CA GLU A 8 2.08 30.22 -12.77
C GLU A 8 0.67 30.86 -12.75
N THR A 9 -0.04 30.88 -13.87
CA THR A 9 -1.30 31.62 -14.05
C THR A 9 -2.55 30.97 -13.42
N ALA A 10 -2.40 30.07 -12.44
CA ALA A 10 -3.54 29.42 -11.79
C ALA A 10 -4.48 30.38 -11.02
N GLY A 11 -4.12 31.67 -10.86
CA GLY A 11 -4.96 32.71 -10.23
C GLY A 11 -5.06 34.05 -10.97
N ALA A 12 -4.33 34.26 -12.07
CA ALA A 12 -4.35 35.52 -12.82
C ALA A 12 -5.05 35.35 -14.17
N LYS A 13 -5.95 36.28 -14.55
CA LYS A 13 -6.60 36.33 -15.87
C LYS A 13 -5.57 36.66 -16.97
N PHE A 14 -4.77 35.68 -17.35
CA PHE A 14 -3.85 35.79 -18.47
C PHE A 14 -4.62 35.58 -19.78
N SER A 15 -4.88 36.66 -20.53
CA SER A 15 -5.52 36.59 -21.84
C SER A 15 -4.45 36.64 -22.95
N LEU A 16 -4.46 35.62 -23.81
CA LEU A 16 -3.59 35.54 -24.99
C LEU A 16 -4.43 35.85 -26.24
N PRO A 17 -4.03 36.80 -27.10
CA PRO A 17 -4.74 37.05 -28.35
C PRO A 17 -4.80 35.79 -29.22
N GLN A 18 -6.00 35.40 -29.67
CA GLN A 18 -6.23 34.18 -30.46
C GLN A 18 -5.30 34.04 -31.69
N PRO A 19 -5.00 35.10 -32.47
CA PRO A 19 -4.06 34.99 -33.61
C PRO A 19 -2.62 34.66 -33.20
N PHE A 20 -2.20 35.15 -32.04
CA PHE A 20 -0.88 34.86 -31.49
C PHE A 20 -0.82 33.42 -30.99
N ALA A 21 -1.81 32.97 -30.22
CA ALA A 21 -1.94 31.58 -29.78
C ALA A 21 -1.93 30.59 -30.95
N LYS A 22 -2.67 30.89 -32.02
CA LYS A 22 -2.69 30.11 -33.27
C LYS A 22 -1.30 29.97 -33.90
N THR A 23 -0.55 31.06 -33.98
CA THR A 23 0.80 31.08 -34.54
C THR A 23 1.76 30.24 -33.70
N VAL A 24 1.65 30.35 -32.38
CA VAL A 24 2.44 29.56 -31.42
C VAL A 24 2.12 28.07 -31.57
N LEU A 25 0.84 27.67 -31.59
CA LEU A 25 0.42 26.27 -31.74
C LEU A 25 0.96 25.64 -33.03
N ARG A 26 0.86 26.32 -34.17
CA ARG A 26 1.41 25.81 -35.44
C ARG A 26 2.92 25.61 -35.41
N ARG A 27 3.65 26.53 -34.77
CA ARG A 27 5.12 26.41 -34.62
C ARG A 27 5.47 25.23 -33.69
N LEU A 28 4.78 25.12 -32.56
CA LEU A 28 4.96 24.02 -31.61
C LEU A 28 4.64 22.67 -32.25
N ARG A 29 3.55 22.55 -33.02
CA ARG A 29 3.20 21.31 -33.71
C ARG A 29 4.35 20.80 -34.59
N ARG A 30 5.01 21.68 -35.36
CA ARG A 30 6.16 21.31 -36.21
C ARG A 30 7.32 20.74 -35.41
N CYS A 31 7.52 21.21 -34.17
CA CYS A 31 8.57 20.69 -33.29
C CYS A 31 8.32 19.25 -32.85
N LEU A 32 7.08 18.73 -32.92
CA LEU A 32 6.77 17.33 -32.58
C LEU A 32 7.38 16.31 -33.56
N GLY A 33 7.87 16.75 -34.73
CA GLY A 33 8.61 15.88 -35.65
C GLY A 33 10.05 15.58 -35.21
N THR A 34 10.58 16.25 -34.18
CA THR A 34 11.98 16.10 -33.73
C THR A 34 12.28 14.71 -33.15
N THR A 35 13.53 14.25 -33.24
CA THR A 35 13.99 13.05 -32.52
C THR A 35 14.37 13.34 -31.05
N ASN A 36 14.48 14.62 -30.67
CA ASN A 36 14.79 15.04 -29.30
C ASN A 36 13.57 14.81 -28.39
N LEU A 37 13.65 13.74 -27.59
CA LEU A 37 12.60 13.32 -26.68
C LEU A 37 12.26 14.40 -25.63
N PRO A 38 13.21 14.93 -24.82
CA PRO A 38 12.90 16.01 -23.87
C PRO A 38 12.18 17.21 -24.48
N LEU A 39 12.59 17.64 -25.68
CA LEU A 39 11.92 18.72 -26.40
C LEU A 39 10.48 18.35 -26.78
N LYS A 40 10.24 17.13 -27.29
CA LYS A 40 8.87 16.65 -27.58
C LYS A 40 7.97 16.72 -26.35
N PHE A 41 8.45 16.27 -25.19
CA PHE A 41 7.69 16.29 -23.96
C PHE A 41 7.28 17.72 -23.56
N VAL A 42 8.24 18.65 -23.55
CA VAL A 42 7.96 20.07 -23.25
C VAL A 42 6.96 20.65 -24.26
N VAL A 43 7.12 20.35 -25.54
CA VAL A 43 6.21 20.84 -26.60
C VAL A 43 4.79 20.31 -26.41
N ILE A 44 4.61 19.01 -26.15
CA ILE A 44 3.30 18.40 -25.89
C ILE A 44 2.63 19.11 -24.71
N ARG A 45 3.35 19.23 -23.59
CA ARG A 45 2.87 19.88 -22.37
C ARG A 45 2.50 21.36 -22.59
N THR A 46 3.33 22.10 -23.32
CA THR A 46 3.05 23.52 -23.64
C THR A 46 1.82 23.65 -24.52
N ILE A 47 1.62 22.76 -25.52
CA ILE A 47 0.40 22.74 -26.33
C ILE A 47 -0.83 22.48 -25.44
N SER A 48 -0.78 21.46 -24.59
CA SER A 48 -1.89 21.11 -23.68
C SER A 48 -2.28 22.27 -22.75
N ARG A 49 -1.29 22.93 -22.14
CA ARG A 49 -1.52 24.09 -21.26
C ARG A 49 -2.08 25.28 -22.00
N LEU A 50 -1.52 25.61 -23.17
CA LEU A 50 -1.99 26.71 -24.00
C LEU A 50 -3.45 26.51 -24.41
N LEU A 51 -3.81 25.29 -24.85
CA LEU A 51 -5.20 24.93 -25.17
C LEU A 51 -6.14 25.01 -23.95
N SER A 52 -5.64 24.68 -22.75
CA SER A 52 -6.42 24.74 -21.51
C SER A 52 -6.71 26.18 -21.07
N VAL A 53 -5.73 27.10 -21.21
CA VAL A 53 -5.89 28.52 -20.86
C VAL A 53 -6.88 29.21 -21.80
N LEU A 54 -6.84 28.93 -23.11
CA LEU A 54 -7.73 29.57 -24.10
C LEU A 54 -9.21 29.20 -23.95
N ARG A 55 -9.53 28.21 -23.09
CA ARG A 55 -10.90 27.78 -22.82
C ARG A 55 -11.60 28.62 -21.73
N SER A 56 -10.86 29.36 -20.90
CA SER A 56 -11.44 30.06 -19.75
C SER A 56 -12.38 31.22 -20.12
N ASP A 57 -12.44 31.62 -21.40
CA ASP A 57 -13.26 32.74 -21.91
C ASP A 57 -14.72 32.37 -22.29
N GLY A 58 -15.22 31.19 -21.90
CA GLY A 58 -16.66 30.88 -21.92
C GLY A 58 -17.31 30.57 -23.28
N ASP A 59 -16.64 30.85 -24.40
CA ASP A 59 -17.18 30.60 -25.74
C ASP A 59 -16.61 29.31 -26.38
N LYS A 60 -17.49 28.39 -26.79
CA LYS A 60 -17.11 27.07 -27.37
C LYS A 60 -16.74 27.14 -28.86
N SER A 61 -17.20 28.17 -29.57
CA SER A 61 -17.01 28.31 -31.02
C SER A 61 -15.57 28.66 -31.48
N PRO A 62 -14.79 29.53 -30.81
CA PRO A 62 -13.46 29.91 -31.29
C PRO A 62 -12.37 28.84 -31.09
N ALA A 63 -12.58 27.88 -30.18
CA ALA A 63 -11.55 26.90 -29.81
C ALA A 63 -11.49 25.67 -30.73
N THR A 64 -12.63 25.25 -31.29
CA THR A 64 -12.72 24.19 -32.30
C THR A 64 -12.07 24.60 -33.62
N ASP A 65 -12.31 25.85 -34.04
CA ASP A 65 -11.64 26.46 -35.19
C ASP A 65 -10.12 26.54 -34.98
N LEU A 66 -9.67 26.90 -33.77
CA LEU A 66 -8.24 26.96 -33.45
C LEU A 66 -7.54 25.60 -33.59
N VAL A 67 -8.18 24.51 -33.13
CA VAL A 67 -7.65 23.14 -33.21
C VAL A 67 -7.54 22.69 -34.66
N SER A 68 -8.60 22.90 -35.46
CA SER A 68 -8.63 22.51 -36.87
C SER A 68 -7.61 23.30 -37.71
N GLU A 69 -7.52 24.62 -37.52
CA GLU A 69 -6.61 25.50 -38.26
C GLU A 69 -5.15 25.41 -37.82
N SER A 70 -4.90 24.91 -36.60
CA SER A 70 -3.58 24.52 -36.10
C SER A 70 -3.21 23.08 -36.48
N GLN A 71 -4.12 22.39 -37.18
CA GLN A 71 -3.99 21.02 -37.67
C GLN A 71 -3.77 20.00 -36.54
N LEU A 72 -4.30 20.20 -35.34
CA LEU A 72 -4.12 19.26 -34.24
C LEU A 72 -5.14 18.11 -34.36
N VAL A 73 -4.80 17.09 -35.15
CA VAL A 73 -5.70 15.96 -35.47
C VAL A 73 -5.64 14.88 -34.39
N VAL A 74 -6.74 14.67 -33.66
CA VAL A 74 -6.81 13.74 -32.53
C VAL A 74 -6.43 12.29 -32.90
N GLY A 75 -6.92 11.78 -34.04
CA GLY A 75 -6.63 10.42 -34.48
C GLY A 75 -5.14 10.14 -34.72
N GLU A 76 -4.38 11.15 -35.19
CA GLU A 76 -2.93 11.03 -35.35
C GLU A 76 -2.23 10.91 -33.99
N PHE A 77 -2.65 11.72 -33.02
CA PHE A 77 -2.11 11.67 -31.66
C PHE A 77 -2.47 10.39 -30.93
N LEU A 78 -3.69 9.86 -31.12
CA LEU A 78 -4.10 8.59 -30.54
C LEU A 78 -3.28 7.43 -31.11
N THR A 79 -3.11 7.40 -32.44
CA THR A 79 -2.25 6.39 -33.10
C THR A 79 -0.81 6.48 -32.59
N ALA A 80 -0.26 7.69 -32.46
CA ALA A 80 1.08 7.89 -31.92
C ALA A 80 1.20 7.42 -30.46
N ALA A 81 0.17 7.65 -29.65
CA ALA A 81 0.12 7.20 -28.26
C ALA A 81 0.06 5.66 -28.17
N ILE A 82 -0.78 5.00 -28.98
CA ILE A 82 -0.89 3.53 -29.04
C ILE A 82 0.44 2.90 -29.50
N LEU A 83 1.08 3.46 -30.53
CA LEU A 83 2.39 2.99 -30.98
C LEU A 83 3.47 3.17 -29.90
N ARG A 84 3.43 4.29 -29.15
CA ARG A 84 4.34 4.50 -28.02
C ARG A 84 4.07 3.48 -26.90
N HIS A 85 2.81 3.28 -26.55
CA HIS A 85 2.36 2.30 -25.56
C HIS A 85 2.89 0.90 -25.88
N SER A 86 2.61 0.40 -27.09
CA SER A 86 3.06 -0.92 -27.56
C SER A 86 4.58 -1.07 -27.45
N ARG A 87 5.34 -0.05 -27.85
CA ARG A 87 6.81 -0.07 -27.74
C ARG A 87 7.30 -0.15 -26.29
N GLU A 88 6.70 0.61 -25.38
CA GLU A 88 7.09 0.61 -23.96
C GLU A 88 6.75 -0.71 -23.28
N LEU A 89 5.59 -1.30 -23.64
CA LEU A 89 5.16 -2.62 -23.17
C LEU A 89 6.15 -3.70 -23.59
N ILE A 90 6.51 -3.77 -24.88
CA ILE A 90 7.49 -4.74 -25.41
C ILE A 90 8.86 -4.59 -24.72
N GLN A 91 9.22 -3.38 -24.31
CA GLN A 91 10.50 -3.10 -23.65
C GLN A 91 10.46 -3.27 -22.12
N GLY A 92 9.30 -3.59 -21.53
CA GLY A 92 9.12 -3.68 -20.08
C GLY A 92 9.24 -2.33 -19.34
N ARG A 93 9.04 -1.22 -20.05
CA ARG A 93 9.22 0.17 -19.60
C ARG A 93 7.91 0.93 -19.44
N LEU A 94 6.82 0.19 -19.24
CA LEU A 94 5.49 0.77 -19.17
C LEU A 94 5.26 1.64 -17.91
N LEU A 95 5.94 1.32 -16.81
CA LEU A 95 5.87 2.13 -15.61
C LEU A 95 6.40 3.54 -15.88
N PHE A 96 5.57 4.55 -15.61
CA PHE A 96 5.94 5.97 -15.62
C PHE A 96 6.49 6.48 -16.96
N SER A 97 5.87 6.09 -18.07
CA SER A 97 6.21 6.65 -19.39
C SER A 97 5.74 8.11 -19.50
N GLN A 98 6.64 9.05 -19.17
CA GLN A 98 6.37 10.50 -19.22
C GLN A 98 5.85 10.98 -20.59
N TYR A 99 6.30 10.35 -21.69
CA TYR A 99 5.82 10.65 -23.03
C TYR A 99 4.37 10.23 -23.25
N LEU A 100 4.03 9.02 -22.82
CA LEU A 100 2.67 8.51 -22.93
C LEU A 100 1.73 9.33 -22.05
N GLN A 101 2.15 9.67 -20.83
CA GLN A 101 1.42 10.58 -19.94
C GLN A 101 1.18 11.96 -20.58
N GLY A 102 2.16 12.52 -21.28
CA GLY A 102 2.00 13.76 -22.05
C GLY A 102 0.97 13.61 -23.18
N TYR A 103 0.99 12.50 -23.92
CA TYR A 103 -0.01 12.22 -24.95
C TYR A 103 -1.41 12.08 -24.37
N VAL A 104 -1.57 11.36 -23.25
CA VAL A 104 -2.87 11.19 -22.57
C VAL A 104 -3.42 12.55 -22.15
N GLU A 105 -2.59 13.44 -21.59
CA GLU A 105 -3.03 14.81 -21.27
C GLU A 105 -3.47 15.59 -22.51
N LEU A 106 -2.66 15.58 -23.58
CA LEU A 106 -3.00 16.29 -24.82
C LEU A 106 -4.29 15.75 -25.43
N LEU A 107 -4.44 14.42 -25.50
CA LEU A 107 -5.64 13.75 -26.02
C LEU A 107 -6.87 14.10 -25.19
N HIS A 108 -6.77 14.11 -23.86
CA HIS A 108 -7.88 14.53 -22.98
C HIS A 108 -8.29 15.99 -23.20
N VAL A 109 -7.32 16.90 -23.35
CA VAL A 109 -7.60 18.31 -23.68
C VAL A 109 -8.24 18.43 -25.06
N LEU A 110 -7.71 17.74 -26.06
CA LEU A 110 -8.24 17.76 -27.43
C LEU A 110 -9.64 17.14 -27.54
N GLN A 111 -9.91 16.03 -26.84
CA GLN A 111 -11.23 15.37 -26.81
C GLN A 111 -12.31 16.33 -26.31
N ARG A 112 -11.97 17.16 -25.31
CA ARG A 112 -12.87 18.20 -24.78
C ARG A 112 -13.13 19.34 -25.75
N LEU A 113 -12.19 19.64 -26.65
CA LEU A 113 -12.27 20.76 -27.58
C LEU A 113 -12.87 20.35 -28.93
N ALA A 114 -12.34 19.30 -29.55
CA ALA A 114 -12.71 18.86 -30.90
C ALA A 114 -13.89 17.90 -30.94
N GLY A 115 -14.38 17.43 -29.78
CA GLY A 115 -15.45 16.44 -29.71
C GLY A 115 -15.04 15.14 -30.39
N PHE A 116 -13.81 14.66 -30.14
CA PHE A 116 -13.35 13.37 -30.63
C PHE A 116 -14.43 12.33 -30.35
N GLY A 117 -14.80 11.60 -31.40
CA GLY A 117 -16.02 10.83 -31.46
C GLY A 117 -16.15 9.97 -30.21
N ASP A 118 -17.26 10.15 -29.51
CA ASP A 118 -17.71 9.20 -28.52
C ASP A 118 -17.52 7.77 -29.05
N LEU A 119 -17.57 7.51 -30.36
CA LEU A 119 -17.29 6.21 -31.00
C LEU A 119 -16.10 5.40 -30.48
N SER A 120 -14.83 5.85 -30.45
CA SER A 120 -13.74 4.88 -30.16
C SER A 120 -13.63 4.55 -28.66
N VAL A 121 -13.78 5.55 -27.80
CA VAL A 121 -13.84 5.36 -26.35
C VAL A 121 -15.15 4.68 -25.95
N ALA A 122 -16.28 4.98 -26.60
CA ALA A 122 -17.55 4.28 -26.38
C ALA A 122 -17.54 2.87 -26.94
N GLN A 123 -16.85 2.59 -28.06
CA GLN A 123 -16.61 1.22 -28.54
C GLN A 123 -15.82 0.43 -27.50
N HIS A 124 -14.80 1.05 -26.91
CA HIS A 124 -14.05 0.43 -25.82
C HIS A 124 -14.91 0.19 -24.58
N LEU A 125 -15.74 1.17 -24.17
CA LEU A 125 -16.69 1.05 -23.06
C LEU A 125 -17.83 0.04 -23.31
N ALA A 126 -18.27 -0.11 -24.57
CA ALA A 126 -19.31 -1.06 -24.97
C ALA A 126 -18.82 -2.51 -24.97
N GLY A 127 -17.50 -2.72 -24.96
CA GLY A 127 -16.85 -4.02 -25.01
C GLY A 127 -16.94 -4.64 -26.41
N THR A 128 -15.81 -5.04 -26.98
CA THR A 128 -15.74 -6.01 -28.08
C THR A 128 -16.03 -7.42 -27.55
N ALA A 129 -17.21 -7.61 -26.96
CA ALA A 129 -17.74 -8.91 -26.59
C ALA A 129 -19.26 -8.87 -26.83
N THR A 130 -19.62 -8.90 -28.12
CA THR A 130 -20.88 -9.39 -28.74
C THR A 130 -21.07 -8.75 -30.13
N ALA A 131 -20.14 -8.97 -31.06
CA ALA A 131 -20.48 -8.92 -32.48
C ALA A 131 -21.15 -10.23 -32.90
N SER A 132 -22.24 -10.58 -32.22
CA SER A 132 -23.19 -11.58 -32.68
C SER A 132 -24.59 -11.04 -32.39
N ASN A 133 -25.31 -10.74 -33.48
CA ASN A 133 -26.72 -10.38 -33.55
C ASN A 133 -27.09 -8.91 -33.32
N LEU A 134 -26.69 -8.02 -34.23
CA LEU A 134 -27.54 -6.90 -34.65
C LEU A 134 -27.42 -6.71 -36.17
N SER A 135 -28.32 -7.37 -36.91
CA SER A 135 -28.66 -6.99 -38.28
C SER A 135 -29.61 -5.79 -38.23
N TYR A 136 -29.14 -4.61 -38.62
CA TYR A 136 -30.00 -3.55 -39.15
C TYR A 136 -29.26 -2.81 -40.26
N GLU A 137 -29.96 -2.62 -41.37
CA GLU A 137 -29.49 -2.11 -42.65
C GLU A 137 -29.15 -0.61 -42.63
N SER A 138 -28.34 -0.19 -43.62
CA SER A 138 -27.97 1.17 -44.04
C SER A 138 -27.09 1.97 -43.06
N ASP A 139 -25.86 2.40 -43.37
CA ASP A 139 -25.45 3.17 -44.56
C ASP A 139 -24.01 2.87 -45.00
N LYS A 140 -23.80 2.71 -46.31
CA LYS A 140 -22.50 2.50 -46.96
C LYS A 140 -21.91 3.83 -47.42
N SER A 141 -20.98 4.40 -46.65
CA SER A 141 -19.81 5.11 -47.20
C SER A 141 -18.89 5.56 -46.06
N LEU A 142 -17.57 5.32 -46.21
CA LEU A 142 -16.42 5.80 -45.39
C LEU A 142 -15.54 4.71 -44.74
N SER A 143 -15.50 3.49 -45.28
CA SER A 143 -14.46 2.49 -44.97
C SER A 143 -13.77 1.94 -46.22
N GLN A 144 -13.40 2.82 -47.15
CA GLN A 144 -12.53 2.50 -48.29
C GLN A 144 -11.44 3.54 -48.44
N SER A 145 -10.46 3.54 -47.53
CA SER A 145 -9.07 3.86 -47.87
C SER A 145 -8.20 3.53 -46.67
N LEU A 146 -7.46 2.42 -46.74
CA LEU A 146 -6.22 2.08 -46.01
C LEU A 146 -5.94 0.56 -45.96
N VAL A 147 -6.49 -0.23 -46.90
CA VAL A 147 -5.98 -1.58 -47.18
C VAL A 147 -5.82 -1.75 -48.69
N SER A 148 -4.68 -1.30 -49.21
CA SER A 148 -4.19 -1.75 -50.51
C SER A 148 -2.70 -1.46 -50.61
N LEU A 149 -1.86 -2.49 -50.36
CA LEU A 149 -0.58 -2.72 -51.01
C LEU A 149 -0.05 -4.06 -50.48
N LEU A 150 -0.42 -5.18 -51.12
CA LEU A 150 0.36 -6.43 -51.26
C LEU A 150 -0.38 -7.33 -52.29
N PRO A 151 0.34 -8.06 -53.19
CA PRO A 151 -0.23 -8.72 -54.37
C PRO A 151 -0.82 -10.13 -54.08
N PRO A 152 -1.64 -10.70 -55.00
CA PRO A 152 -2.46 -11.87 -54.70
C PRO A 152 -1.89 -13.22 -55.17
N SER A 153 -2.38 -14.27 -54.48
CA SER A 153 -2.69 -15.66 -54.92
C SER A 153 -1.68 -16.80 -54.64
N ALA A 154 -2.05 -17.71 -53.71
CA ALA A 154 -2.59 -19.06 -53.96
C ALA A 154 -2.85 -19.81 -52.62
N PRO A 155 -3.78 -20.78 -52.54
CA PRO A 155 -4.29 -21.30 -51.26
C PRO A 155 -3.34 -22.35 -50.67
N MET A 156 -2.78 -22.09 -49.49
CA MET A 156 -2.08 -23.09 -48.68
C MET A 156 -2.80 -23.27 -47.34
N GLN A 157 -2.99 -24.53 -46.96
CA GLN A 157 -3.38 -24.94 -45.61
C GLN A 157 -2.50 -24.26 -44.56
N PRO A 158 -3.04 -23.89 -43.38
CA PRO A 158 -2.27 -23.16 -42.37
C PRO A 158 -1.14 -24.05 -41.84
N LYS A 159 0.10 -23.80 -42.29
CA LYS A 159 1.30 -24.27 -41.60
C LYS A 159 1.49 -23.35 -40.39
N ALA A 160 1.45 -23.91 -39.19
CA ALA A 160 1.93 -23.21 -38.01
C ALA A 160 3.42 -22.88 -38.21
N GLU A 161 3.78 -21.60 -38.29
CA GLU A 161 5.17 -21.16 -38.33
C GLU A 161 5.80 -21.39 -36.94
N GLY A 162 6.87 -22.18 -36.88
CA GLY A 162 7.59 -22.46 -35.64
C GLY A 162 8.48 -21.28 -35.23
N SER A 163 8.61 -21.04 -33.92
CA SER A 163 9.47 -20.01 -33.33
C SER A 163 10.76 -20.60 -32.77
N SER A 164 11.80 -19.77 -32.60
CA SER A 164 13.11 -20.19 -32.08
C SER A 164 13.28 -19.83 -30.59
N LEU A 165 13.65 -20.82 -29.76
CA LEU A 165 13.97 -20.61 -28.34
C LEU A 165 15.44 -20.24 -28.14
N HIS A 166 15.70 -19.28 -27.26
CA HIS A 166 17.05 -18.77 -26.97
C HIS A 166 17.36 -18.93 -25.49
N PHE A 167 18.60 -19.26 -25.15
CA PHE A 167 19.08 -19.36 -23.76
C PHE A 167 19.17 -17.98 -23.09
N ASP A 168 18.72 -17.89 -21.82
CA ASP A 168 18.86 -16.69 -21.01
C ASP A 168 20.26 -16.62 -20.39
N ARG A 169 21.10 -15.78 -20.98
CA ARG A 169 22.50 -15.56 -20.55
C ARG A 169 22.59 -14.88 -19.18
N LYS A 170 21.63 -14.04 -18.80
CA LYS A 170 21.68 -13.32 -17.51
C LYS A 170 21.33 -14.24 -16.37
N ARG A 171 20.26 -15.02 -16.55
CA ARG A 171 19.79 -15.98 -15.55
C ARG A 171 20.72 -17.19 -15.42
N SER A 172 21.25 -17.68 -16.53
CA SER A 172 22.12 -18.87 -16.58
C SER A 172 23.62 -18.52 -16.48
N ARG A 173 23.97 -17.43 -15.81
CA ARG A 173 25.34 -16.91 -15.81
C ARG A 173 26.27 -17.82 -15.00
N SER A 174 27.27 -18.40 -15.67
CA SER A 174 28.33 -19.18 -15.03
C SER A 174 29.65 -19.03 -15.79
N SER A 175 30.79 -19.11 -15.09
CA SER A 175 32.11 -19.20 -15.74
C SER A 175 32.31 -20.51 -16.49
N LEU A 176 31.48 -21.53 -16.23
CA LEU A 176 31.57 -22.86 -16.85
C LEU A 176 30.69 -23.02 -18.09
N LEU A 177 29.80 -22.07 -18.37
CA LEU A 177 28.87 -22.09 -19.50
C LEU A 177 29.25 -21.04 -20.54
N THR A 178 29.36 -21.45 -21.79
CA THR A 178 29.61 -20.55 -22.94
C THR A 178 28.43 -20.61 -23.89
N PHE A 179 27.83 -19.45 -24.18
CA PHE A 179 26.67 -19.32 -25.06
C PHE A 179 27.10 -18.88 -26.46
N ALA A 180 26.52 -19.50 -27.49
CA ALA A 180 26.73 -19.08 -28.87
C ALA A 180 26.09 -17.70 -29.16
N ASP A 181 26.61 -16.99 -30.15
CA ASP A 181 26.16 -15.63 -30.51
C ASP A 181 24.70 -15.59 -30.95
N ASP A 182 24.23 -16.63 -31.61
CA ASP A 182 22.83 -16.83 -32.01
C ASP A 182 21.89 -17.10 -30.83
N GLY A 183 22.43 -17.38 -29.63
CA GLY A 183 21.65 -17.70 -28.44
C GLY A 183 21.00 -19.09 -28.42
N LEU A 184 21.23 -19.94 -29.43
CA LEU A 184 20.57 -21.25 -29.58
C LEU A 184 21.35 -22.39 -28.91
N SER A 185 22.66 -22.22 -28.73
CA SER A 185 23.54 -23.27 -28.22
C SER A 185 24.26 -22.86 -26.94
N VAL A 186 24.48 -23.84 -26.06
CA VAL A 186 25.31 -23.68 -24.85
C VAL A 186 26.32 -24.82 -24.77
N SER A 187 27.55 -24.49 -24.41
CA SER A 187 28.66 -25.44 -24.22
C SER A 187 29.15 -25.38 -22.77
N TYR A 188 29.48 -26.54 -22.21
CA TYR A 188 29.94 -26.70 -20.84
C TYR A 188 31.42 -27.09 -20.77
N ALA A 189 32.19 -26.39 -19.94
CA ALA A 189 33.64 -26.56 -19.81
C ALA A 189 34.10 -27.17 -18.48
N GLY A 190 33.19 -27.30 -17.49
CA GLY A 190 33.50 -27.90 -16.19
C GLY A 190 33.51 -29.43 -16.21
N ASN A 191 33.77 -30.06 -15.06
CA ASN A 191 33.75 -31.50 -14.90
C ASN A 191 33.34 -31.86 -13.46
N GLU A 192 32.55 -32.91 -13.29
CA GLU A 192 32.08 -33.42 -11.99
C GLU A 192 31.28 -32.41 -11.13
N VAL A 193 30.78 -31.35 -11.75
CA VAL A 193 29.96 -30.31 -11.12
C VAL A 193 28.73 -30.07 -11.98
N TRP A 194 27.56 -29.98 -11.36
CA TRP A 194 26.32 -29.68 -12.09
C TRP A 194 26.18 -28.19 -12.39
N LYS A 195 25.74 -27.87 -13.61
CA LYS A 195 25.26 -26.54 -13.98
C LYS A 195 24.08 -26.63 -14.94
N ALA A 196 23.04 -25.86 -14.67
CA ALA A 196 21.86 -25.76 -15.52
C ALA A 196 21.84 -24.46 -16.33
N ALA A 197 21.19 -24.53 -17.49
CA ALA A 197 20.89 -23.38 -18.34
C ALA A 197 19.42 -23.39 -18.74
N CYS A 198 18.78 -22.22 -18.68
CA CYS A 198 17.37 -22.02 -18.97
C CYS A 198 17.17 -21.19 -20.25
N ALA A 199 16.06 -21.43 -20.95
CA ALA A 199 15.59 -20.55 -22.01
C ALA A 199 15.06 -19.23 -21.43
N GLY A 200 15.08 -18.17 -22.25
CA GLY A 200 14.47 -16.88 -21.92
C GLY A 200 12.95 -16.87 -22.07
N ALA A 201 12.38 -17.84 -22.78
CA ALA A 201 10.94 -18.02 -22.88
C ALA A 201 10.42 -18.89 -21.74
N SER A 202 9.27 -18.53 -21.20
CA SER A 202 8.57 -19.25 -20.13
C SER A 202 7.12 -19.50 -20.51
N PHE A 203 6.55 -20.56 -19.96
CA PHE A 203 5.21 -21.04 -20.27
C PHE A 203 4.46 -21.34 -18.98
N SER A 204 3.20 -20.93 -18.94
CA SER A 204 2.31 -21.14 -17.78
C SER A 204 0.93 -21.66 -18.17
N THR A 205 0.58 -21.64 -19.47
CA THR A 205 -0.74 -21.96 -20.03
C THR A 205 -0.59 -22.46 -21.46
N GLY A 206 -1.55 -23.22 -21.98
CA GLY A 206 -1.51 -23.75 -23.34
C GLY A 206 -0.63 -25.00 -23.50
N VAL A 207 -0.48 -25.43 -24.75
CA VAL A 207 0.33 -26.60 -25.10
C VAL A 207 1.51 -26.16 -25.96
N HIS A 208 2.71 -26.44 -25.46
CA HIS A 208 3.96 -26.06 -26.06
C HIS A 208 4.79 -27.28 -26.39
N SER A 209 5.53 -27.22 -27.49
CA SER A 209 6.49 -28.25 -27.84
C SER A 209 7.74 -27.64 -28.46
N TRP A 210 8.90 -28.20 -28.16
CA TRP A 210 10.18 -27.79 -28.71
C TRP A 210 11.15 -28.97 -28.78
N MET A 211 12.22 -28.82 -29.54
CA MET A 211 13.24 -29.86 -29.67
C MET A 211 14.61 -29.38 -29.20
N VAL A 212 15.31 -30.28 -28.51
CA VAL A 212 16.67 -30.12 -28.02
C VAL A 212 17.56 -31.15 -28.70
N ARG A 213 18.69 -30.72 -29.27
CA ARG A 213 19.68 -31.59 -29.89
C ARG A 213 20.93 -31.69 -29.02
N ILE A 214 21.39 -32.92 -28.84
CA ILE A 214 22.63 -33.21 -28.10
C ILE A 214 23.78 -33.17 -29.10
N GLU A 215 24.45 -32.03 -29.19
CA GLU A 215 25.53 -31.78 -30.15
C GLU A 215 26.79 -32.57 -29.79
N LYS A 216 27.15 -32.59 -28.50
CA LYS A 216 28.30 -33.34 -27.98
C LYS A 216 28.01 -33.82 -26.57
N SER A 217 28.24 -35.09 -26.29
CA SER A 217 28.22 -35.61 -24.93
C SER A 217 28.98 -36.93 -24.83
N SER A 218 30.04 -36.95 -24.02
CA SER A 218 30.83 -38.16 -23.73
C SER A 218 30.23 -39.04 -22.62
N SER A 219 29.05 -38.68 -22.10
CA SER A 219 28.45 -39.23 -20.89
C SER A 219 26.91 -39.12 -20.91
N PRO A 220 26.18 -40.07 -20.32
CA PRO A 220 24.72 -39.97 -20.16
C PRO A 220 24.31 -39.02 -19.01
N TYR A 221 25.25 -38.48 -18.23
CA TYR A 221 25.00 -37.47 -17.18
C TYR A 221 24.68 -36.11 -17.80
N LEU A 222 23.48 -35.99 -18.34
CA LEU A 222 22.94 -34.81 -19.00
C LEU A 222 21.42 -34.79 -18.78
N PHE A 223 20.87 -33.64 -18.38
CA PHE A 223 19.44 -33.48 -18.16
C PHE A 223 18.80 -32.58 -19.22
N VAL A 224 17.58 -32.94 -19.61
CA VAL A 224 16.65 -32.09 -20.35
C VAL A 224 15.33 -32.03 -19.59
N GLY A 225 14.67 -30.88 -19.58
CA GLY A 225 13.42 -30.72 -18.84
C GLY A 225 12.94 -29.28 -18.77
N VAL A 226 12.29 -28.94 -17.65
CA VAL A 226 11.76 -27.60 -17.39
C VAL A 226 12.11 -27.14 -15.99
N ALA A 227 12.22 -25.82 -15.80
CA ALA A 227 12.55 -25.22 -14.51
C ALA A 227 11.75 -23.93 -14.28
N SER A 228 11.25 -23.71 -13.05
CA SER A 228 10.64 -22.45 -12.63
C SER A 228 11.73 -21.39 -12.40
N ARG A 229 11.35 -20.12 -12.20
CA ARG A 229 12.29 -19.00 -11.97
C ARG A 229 13.19 -19.19 -10.73
N GLN A 230 12.68 -19.89 -9.72
CA GLN A 230 13.32 -20.12 -8.42
C GLN A 230 14.23 -21.37 -8.39
N ALA A 231 14.31 -22.12 -9.49
CA ALA A 231 15.13 -23.32 -9.55
C ALA A 231 16.62 -23.07 -9.30
N ASN A 232 17.26 -23.99 -8.58
CA ASN A 232 18.69 -23.96 -8.33
C ASN A 232 19.47 -24.37 -9.58
N LEU A 233 20.07 -23.39 -10.27
CA LEU A 233 20.84 -23.61 -11.49
C LEU A 233 22.26 -24.13 -11.24
N ASP A 234 22.68 -24.24 -9.98
CA ASP A 234 23.96 -24.82 -9.59
C ASP A 234 23.86 -26.34 -9.33
N SER A 235 22.74 -26.96 -9.70
CA SER A 235 22.47 -28.39 -9.56
C SER A 235 21.83 -28.99 -10.83
N PHE A 236 21.46 -30.28 -10.77
CA PHE A 236 20.74 -30.98 -11.85
C PHE A 236 19.23 -30.66 -11.84
N LEU A 237 18.56 -30.85 -12.98
CA LEU A 237 17.11 -30.67 -13.06
C LEU A 237 16.38 -31.76 -12.29
N GLY A 238 15.52 -31.38 -11.36
CA GLY A 238 14.90 -32.29 -10.39
C GLY A 238 15.61 -32.36 -9.05
N ALA A 239 16.63 -31.53 -8.78
CA ALA A 239 17.32 -31.46 -7.49
C ALA A 239 16.57 -30.66 -6.42
N ASP A 240 15.48 -30.01 -6.81
CA ASP A 240 14.56 -29.25 -5.96
C ASP A 240 13.12 -29.49 -6.43
N GLU A 241 12.17 -28.83 -5.77
CA GLU A 241 10.75 -28.82 -6.15
C GLU A 241 10.44 -27.85 -7.31
N GLN A 242 11.44 -27.12 -7.79
CA GLN A 242 11.31 -26.04 -8.77
C GLN A 242 11.77 -26.47 -10.18
N SER A 243 12.19 -27.72 -10.35
CA SER A 243 12.68 -28.25 -11.63
C SER A 243 12.29 -29.72 -11.84
N TRP A 244 12.08 -30.10 -13.10
CA TRP A 244 11.71 -31.45 -13.51
C TRP A 244 12.68 -31.91 -14.59
N GLY A 245 13.34 -33.05 -14.39
CA GLY A 245 14.44 -33.48 -15.25
C GLY A 245 14.31 -34.91 -15.76
N PHE A 246 14.65 -35.11 -17.03
CA PHE A 246 14.90 -36.41 -17.64
C PHE A 246 16.40 -36.55 -17.93
N ILE A 247 17.06 -37.52 -17.29
CA ILE A 247 18.49 -37.79 -17.48
C ILE A 247 18.74 -38.75 -18.65
N GLY A 248 19.89 -38.59 -19.32
CA GLY A 248 20.35 -39.47 -20.40
C GLY A 248 20.47 -40.95 -20.03
N ASP A 249 20.48 -41.29 -18.74
CA ASP A 249 20.46 -42.66 -18.22
C ASP A 249 19.04 -43.18 -17.86
N LYS A 250 18.04 -42.90 -18.71
CA LYS A 250 16.69 -43.51 -18.64
C LYS A 250 15.92 -43.25 -17.33
N ALA A 251 16.03 -42.08 -16.71
CA ALA A 251 15.34 -41.82 -15.44
C ALA A 251 14.78 -40.40 -15.29
N LEU A 252 13.67 -40.30 -14.56
CA LEU A 252 13.07 -39.02 -14.18
C LEU A 252 13.51 -38.61 -12.78
N TYR A 253 13.78 -37.33 -12.60
CA TYR A 253 14.15 -36.74 -11.31
C TYR A 253 13.23 -35.58 -10.93
N TYR A 254 12.83 -35.56 -9.66
CA TYR A 254 12.05 -34.49 -9.02
C TYR A 254 12.31 -34.54 -7.51
N GLN A 255 12.49 -33.39 -6.86
CA GLN A 255 12.77 -33.29 -5.40
C GLN A 255 13.94 -34.18 -4.92
N ARG A 256 15.05 -34.19 -5.66
CA ARG A 256 16.25 -35.04 -5.47
C ARG A 256 16.01 -36.55 -5.59
N ASN A 257 14.77 -36.97 -5.84
CA ASN A 257 14.41 -38.37 -5.95
C ASN A 257 14.43 -38.83 -7.40
N ARG A 258 14.98 -40.02 -7.62
CA ARG A 258 14.78 -40.76 -8.87
C ARG A 258 13.36 -41.31 -8.89
N VAL A 259 12.45 -40.65 -9.59
CA VAL A 259 11.00 -40.95 -9.58
C VAL A 259 10.72 -42.34 -10.15
N ARG A 260 11.21 -42.62 -11.37
CA ARG A 260 11.11 -43.92 -12.04
C ARG A 260 12.04 -44.00 -13.24
N ALA A 261 12.28 -45.22 -13.73
CA ALA A 261 12.83 -45.41 -15.06
C ALA A 261 11.83 -44.94 -16.13
N TYR A 262 12.32 -44.29 -17.18
CA TYR A 262 11.48 -43.70 -18.22
C TYR A 262 12.25 -43.60 -19.53
N GLY A 263 11.61 -44.00 -20.63
CA GLY A 263 12.16 -43.92 -21.97
C GLY A 263 13.44 -44.74 -22.19
N GLU A 264 14.19 -44.35 -23.23
CA GLU A 264 15.48 -44.93 -23.57
C GLU A 264 16.66 -43.99 -23.24
N THR A 265 17.88 -44.53 -23.24
CA THR A 265 19.09 -43.74 -22.99
C THR A 265 19.29 -42.84 -24.17
N PHE A 266 19.73 -41.61 -23.94
CA PHE A 266 20.02 -40.67 -25.02
C PHE A 266 21.45 -40.14 -24.91
N THR A 267 22.08 -39.90 -26.05
CA THR A 267 23.49 -39.51 -26.16
C THR A 267 23.74 -38.55 -27.32
N GLU A 268 25.01 -38.30 -27.65
CA GLU A 268 25.42 -37.48 -28.78
C GLU A 268 24.70 -37.88 -30.08
N GLY A 269 24.14 -36.89 -30.76
CA GLY A 269 23.38 -37.05 -32.00
C GLY A 269 21.86 -37.19 -31.82
N ASP A 270 21.38 -37.53 -30.62
CA ASP A 270 19.94 -37.64 -30.36
C ASP A 270 19.24 -36.27 -30.31
N CYS A 271 18.00 -36.24 -30.79
CA CYS A 271 17.07 -35.12 -30.64
C CYS A 271 15.96 -35.49 -29.67
N ILE A 272 15.86 -34.75 -28.56
CA ILE A 272 14.81 -34.92 -27.57
C ILE A 272 13.75 -33.85 -27.79
N GLY A 273 12.54 -34.27 -28.15
CA GLY A 273 11.37 -33.40 -28.20
C GLY A 273 10.71 -33.34 -26.84
N LEU A 274 10.35 -32.14 -26.40
CA LEU A 274 9.60 -31.92 -25.16
C LEU A 274 8.22 -31.40 -25.54
N ARG A 275 7.19 -31.91 -24.91
CA ARG A 275 5.82 -31.40 -25.01
C ARG A 275 5.27 -31.14 -23.61
N LEU A 276 4.99 -29.87 -23.35
CA LEU A 276 4.45 -29.34 -22.11
C LEU A 276 2.99 -28.95 -22.33
N ASP A 277 2.08 -29.66 -21.66
CA ASP A 277 0.67 -29.31 -21.55
C ASP A 277 0.46 -28.60 -20.19
N CYS A 278 0.51 -27.27 -20.22
CA CYS A 278 0.31 -26.45 -19.02
C CYS A 278 -1.11 -26.51 -18.49
N GLU A 279 -2.10 -26.94 -19.31
CA GLU A 279 -3.49 -27.08 -18.88
C GLU A 279 -3.65 -28.31 -17.98
N LYS A 280 -2.96 -29.40 -18.31
CA LYS A 280 -2.98 -30.64 -17.51
C LYS A 280 -1.86 -30.74 -16.49
N GLY A 281 -0.85 -29.88 -16.57
CA GLY A 281 0.40 -29.99 -15.80
C GLY A 281 1.24 -31.19 -16.24
N GLU A 282 1.15 -31.57 -17.52
CA GLU A 282 1.78 -32.78 -18.07
C GLU A 282 3.01 -32.43 -18.90
N LEU A 283 4.14 -33.04 -18.58
CA LEU A 283 5.36 -32.99 -19.38
C LEU A 283 5.63 -34.36 -19.97
N SER A 284 5.83 -34.41 -21.28
CA SER A 284 6.15 -35.61 -22.05
C SER A 284 7.40 -35.38 -22.89
N PHE A 285 8.14 -36.46 -23.14
CA PHE A 285 9.34 -36.42 -23.96
C PHE A 285 9.18 -37.35 -25.15
N SER A 286 9.88 -37.03 -26.23
CA SER A 286 10.05 -37.89 -27.40
C SER A 286 11.53 -37.99 -27.72
N LYS A 287 11.97 -39.13 -28.24
CA LYS A 287 13.34 -39.32 -28.71
C LYS A 287 13.30 -39.58 -30.21
N ASN A 288 14.00 -38.76 -30.98
CA ASN A 288 14.08 -38.86 -32.44
C ASN A 288 12.70 -39.00 -33.12
N GLY A 289 11.70 -38.29 -32.59
CA GLY A 289 10.31 -38.30 -33.07
C GLY A 289 9.41 -39.39 -32.49
N VAL A 290 9.93 -40.32 -31.68
CA VAL A 290 9.14 -41.36 -31.01
C VAL A 290 8.70 -40.87 -29.64
N ASP A 291 7.39 -40.80 -29.39
CA ASP A 291 6.80 -40.41 -28.10
C ASP A 291 7.11 -41.44 -27.00
N LEU A 292 7.52 -40.96 -25.84
CA LEU A 292 7.86 -41.77 -24.67
C LEU A 292 6.75 -41.74 -23.60
N GLY A 293 5.64 -41.06 -23.86
CA GLY A 293 4.48 -40.94 -22.97
C GLY A 293 4.64 -39.83 -21.92
N VAL A 294 3.69 -39.73 -20.99
CA VAL A 294 3.73 -38.70 -19.94
C VAL A 294 4.82 -39.01 -18.91
N ALA A 295 5.81 -38.13 -18.79
CA ALA A 295 6.87 -38.24 -17.80
C ALA A 295 6.40 -37.76 -16.43
N PHE A 296 5.89 -36.55 -16.39
CA PHE A 296 5.39 -35.89 -15.19
C PHE A 296 3.96 -35.41 -15.42
N ASP A 297 3.12 -35.50 -14.39
CA ASP A 297 1.73 -35.04 -14.39
C ASP A 297 1.44 -34.03 -13.26
N ASN A 298 2.50 -33.53 -12.64
CA ASN A 298 2.53 -32.61 -11.51
C ASN A 298 3.34 -31.34 -11.80
N VAL A 299 3.54 -30.98 -13.08
CA VAL A 299 4.22 -29.73 -13.43
C VAL A 299 3.29 -28.56 -13.13
N VAL A 300 3.76 -27.63 -12.31
CA VAL A 300 2.95 -26.52 -11.80
C VAL A 300 3.70 -25.20 -11.88
N GLY A 301 2.94 -24.12 -12.13
CA GLY A 301 3.48 -22.76 -12.22
C GLY A 301 4.08 -22.42 -13.59
N GLU A 302 4.74 -21.26 -13.66
CA GLU A 302 5.45 -20.80 -14.84
C GLU A 302 6.82 -21.48 -14.94
N VAL A 303 7.05 -22.23 -16.02
CA VAL A 303 8.27 -22.99 -16.25
C VAL A 303 8.89 -22.65 -17.60
N CYS A 304 10.22 -22.70 -17.66
CA CYS A 304 10.97 -22.50 -18.89
C CYS A 304 11.68 -23.80 -19.31
N PRO A 305 11.89 -24.02 -20.62
CA PRO A 305 12.79 -25.05 -21.11
C PRO A 305 14.17 -24.96 -20.44
N ALA A 306 14.70 -26.08 -19.96
CA ALA A 306 15.97 -26.12 -19.25
C ALA A 306 16.78 -27.36 -19.59
N VAL A 307 18.11 -27.25 -19.42
CA VAL A 307 19.07 -28.35 -19.58
C VAL A 307 20.13 -28.27 -18.47
N ALA A 308 20.71 -29.40 -18.06
CA ALA A 308 21.83 -29.40 -17.10
C ALA A 308 22.98 -30.33 -17.50
N PHE A 309 24.20 -29.87 -17.20
CA PHE A 309 25.48 -30.43 -17.62
C PHE A 309 26.29 -30.92 -16.42
N TYR A 310 27.17 -31.91 -16.64
CA TYR A 310 28.03 -32.49 -15.62
C TYR A 310 29.43 -32.82 -16.12
N SER A 311 29.54 -33.37 -17.33
CA SER A 311 30.80 -33.87 -17.89
C SER A 311 31.42 -32.86 -18.85
N ARG A 312 32.77 -32.85 -18.90
CA ARG A 312 33.52 -31.92 -19.74
C ARG A 312 33.13 -32.00 -21.23
N HIS A 313 33.12 -30.85 -21.90
CA HIS A 313 32.89 -30.71 -23.35
C HIS A 313 31.47 -31.09 -23.83
N GLN A 314 30.48 -31.13 -22.94
CA GLN A 314 29.09 -31.27 -23.34
C GLN A 314 28.59 -30.02 -24.07
N LYS A 315 27.78 -30.21 -25.12
CA LYS A 315 27.15 -29.14 -25.89
C LYS A 315 25.72 -29.54 -26.26
N ILE A 316 24.78 -28.62 -26.07
CA ILE A 316 23.37 -28.77 -26.43
C ILE A 316 22.90 -27.55 -27.23
N SER A 317 21.99 -27.76 -28.17
CA SER A 317 21.33 -26.72 -28.95
C SER A 317 19.80 -26.86 -28.91
N PHE A 318 19.08 -25.74 -28.86
CA PHE A 318 17.66 -25.72 -29.25
C PHE A 318 17.59 -25.82 -30.77
N VAL A 319 16.72 -26.70 -31.28
CA VAL A 319 16.51 -26.82 -32.72
C VAL A 319 15.77 -25.56 -33.21
N LYS A 320 16.35 -24.89 -34.20
CA LYS A 320 15.81 -23.66 -34.79
C LYS A 320 14.39 -23.88 -35.30
N ASP A 321 13.50 -22.93 -35.01
CA ASP A 321 12.10 -22.90 -35.42
C ASP A 321 11.29 -24.13 -35.00
N SER A 322 11.74 -24.84 -33.96
CA SER A 322 11.05 -26.05 -33.44
C SER A 322 9.98 -25.77 -32.39
N CYS A 323 9.92 -24.53 -31.86
CA CYS A 323 8.98 -24.21 -30.79
C CYS A 323 7.60 -23.88 -31.37
N VAL A 324 6.64 -24.76 -31.12
CA VAL A 324 5.24 -24.60 -31.52
C VAL A 324 4.39 -24.41 -30.27
N SER A 325 3.61 -23.32 -30.26
CA SER A 325 2.66 -22.98 -29.20
C SER A 325 1.26 -22.99 -29.79
N CYS A 326 0.39 -23.88 -29.31
CA CYS A 326 -1.02 -23.89 -29.73
C CYS A 326 -1.84 -23.09 -28.71
N SER A 327 -2.21 -21.86 -29.04
CA SER A 327 -3.18 -21.08 -28.25
C SER A 327 -4.60 -21.52 -28.60
N GLY A 328 -5.35 -22.02 -27.61
CA GLY A 328 -6.79 -22.24 -27.77
C GLY A 328 -7.52 -20.90 -27.94
N THR A 329 -8.25 -20.76 -29.04
CA THR A 329 -9.26 -19.71 -29.37
C THR A 329 -8.84 -18.24 -29.31
N ALA A 330 -9.11 -17.54 -30.42
CA ALA A 330 -8.91 -16.10 -30.60
C ALA A 330 -9.91 -15.29 -29.78
N ASP A 331 -9.48 -14.71 -28.66
CA ASP A 331 -10.11 -13.54 -28.07
C ASP A 331 -9.03 -12.73 -27.33
N ASP A 332 -8.57 -11.65 -27.97
CA ASP A 332 -7.33 -10.91 -27.65
C ASP A 332 -7.43 -9.96 -26.43
N THR A 333 -8.40 -10.15 -25.53
CA THR A 333 -8.66 -9.19 -24.43
C THR A 333 -8.24 -9.65 -23.04
N ILE A 334 -7.90 -10.93 -22.84
CA ILE A 334 -7.42 -11.47 -21.56
C ILE A 334 -6.25 -12.41 -21.86
N THR A 335 -5.16 -12.34 -21.08
CA THR A 335 -4.01 -13.23 -21.31
C THR A 335 -4.45 -14.70 -21.21
N SER A 336 -3.70 -15.62 -21.81
CA SER A 336 -3.97 -17.06 -21.70
C SER A 336 -4.07 -17.56 -20.25
N THR A 337 -3.57 -16.79 -19.28
CA THR A 337 -3.65 -16.98 -17.83
C THR A 337 -4.89 -16.38 -17.17
N GLY A 338 -5.82 -15.74 -17.89
CA GLY A 338 -6.98 -15.08 -17.27
C GLY A 338 -6.67 -13.72 -16.62
N GLU A 339 -5.42 -13.27 -16.68
CA GLU A 339 -5.00 -12.06 -15.98
C GLU A 339 -5.38 -10.81 -16.78
N ASP A 340 -5.76 -9.74 -16.08
CA ASP A 340 -5.95 -8.42 -16.71
C ASP A 340 -4.65 -7.99 -17.45
N GLY A 341 -4.81 -7.58 -18.71
CA GLY A 341 -3.71 -7.05 -19.52
C GLY A 341 -3.20 -5.70 -19.01
N SER A 342 -2.06 -5.24 -19.53
CA SER A 342 -1.61 -3.85 -19.32
C SER A 342 -2.64 -2.88 -19.90
N ALA A 343 -2.93 -1.77 -19.22
CA ALA A 343 -3.98 -0.86 -19.67
C ALA A 343 -3.71 -0.26 -21.05
N SER A 344 -4.78 -0.07 -21.81
CA SER A 344 -4.75 0.64 -23.07
C SER A 344 -4.66 2.17 -22.88
N VAL A 345 -4.36 2.89 -23.96
CA VAL A 345 -4.36 4.36 -23.96
C VAL A 345 -5.77 4.89 -23.70
N GLU A 346 -6.77 4.20 -24.25
CA GLU A 346 -8.19 4.47 -24.11
C GLU A 346 -8.65 4.37 -22.65
N GLU A 347 -8.24 3.33 -21.91
CA GLU A 347 -8.54 3.20 -20.48
C GLU A 347 -7.92 4.33 -19.66
N CYS A 348 -6.72 4.80 -20.03
CA CYS A 348 -6.10 5.96 -19.39
C CYS A 348 -6.91 7.24 -19.63
N LEU A 349 -7.46 7.42 -20.83
CA LEU A 349 -8.35 8.55 -21.15
C LEU A 349 -9.67 8.46 -20.38
N ILE A 350 -10.27 7.28 -20.28
CA ILE A 350 -11.48 7.05 -19.48
C ILE A 350 -11.22 7.40 -18.01
N ALA A 351 -10.12 6.92 -17.42
CA ALA A 351 -9.75 7.22 -16.03
C ALA A 351 -9.59 8.74 -15.81
N CYS A 352 -8.88 9.43 -16.71
CA CYS A 352 -8.70 10.88 -16.65
C CYS A 352 -10.02 11.65 -16.82
N GLU A 353 -10.93 11.16 -17.66
CA GLU A 353 -12.26 11.75 -17.83
C GLU A 353 -13.11 11.60 -16.56
N ILE A 354 -13.20 10.41 -15.97
CA ILE A 354 -13.96 10.18 -14.74
C ILE A 354 -13.45 11.08 -13.62
N MET A 355 -12.14 11.02 -13.33
CA MET A 355 -11.53 11.81 -12.25
C MET A 355 -11.73 13.30 -12.50
N SER A 356 -11.54 13.78 -13.73
CA SER A 356 -11.71 15.20 -14.02
C SER A 356 -13.16 15.65 -13.93
N ASN A 357 -14.13 14.79 -14.25
CA ASN A 357 -15.55 15.10 -14.07
C ASN A 357 -15.89 15.24 -12.57
N TRP A 358 -15.32 14.40 -11.71
CA TRP A 358 -15.52 14.51 -10.26
C TRP A 358 -14.88 15.76 -9.66
N VAL A 359 -13.64 16.09 -10.05
CA VAL A 359 -12.95 17.30 -9.57
C VAL A 359 -13.73 18.57 -9.87
N VAL A 360 -14.46 18.63 -10.99
CA VAL A 360 -15.22 19.82 -11.41
C VAL A 360 -16.74 19.65 -11.28
N ASN A 361 -17.22 18.60 -10.61
CA ASN A 361 -18.64 18.25 -10.44
C ASN A 361 -19.45 18.29 -11.75
N ARG A 362 -18.93 17.64 -12.80
CA ARG A 362 -19.59 17.50 -14.10
C ARG A 362 -20.24 16.12 -14.24
N PRO A 363 -21.43 16.01 -14.84
CA PRO A 363 -22.04 14.71 -15.09
C PRO A 363 -21.26 13.87 -16.09
N MET A 364 -21.32 12.55 -15.91
CA MET A 364 -20.72 11.57 -16.79
C MET A 364 -21.45 11.49 -18.15
N ARG A 365 -20.73 11.08 -19.21
CA ARG A 365 -21.34 10.88 -20.53
C ARG A 365 -22.21 9.63 -20.57
N ALA A 366 -23.20 9.62 -21.46
CA ALA A 366 -24.13 8.51 -21.63
C ALA A 366 -23.47 7.14 -21.85
N ALA A 367 -22.40 7.06 -22.67
CA ALA A 367 -21.69 5.80 -22.91
C ALA A 367 -21.03 5.24 -21.63
N MET A 368 -20.45 6.13 -20.82
CA MET A 368 -19.84 5.74 -19.55
C MET A 368 -20.90 5.38 -18.50
N ALA A 369 -22.02 6.12 -18.46
CA ALA A 369 -23.16 5.79 -17.62
C ALA A 369 -23.75 4.41 -17.96
N SER A 370 -23.87 4.09 -19.24
CA SER A 370 -24.30 2.77 -19.70
C SER A 370 -23.33 1.66 -19.27
N ALA A 371 -22.03 1.88 -19.39
CA ALA A 371 -21.02 0.91 -18.96
C ALA A 371 -21.02 0.73 -17.42
N ALA A 372 -21.13 1.82 -16.67
CA ALA A 372 -21.26 1.79 -15.22
C ALA A 372 -22.53 1.05 -14.78
N SER A 373 -23.65 1.29 -15.47
CA SER A 373 -24.92 0.60 -15.21
C SER A 373 -24.82 -0.91 -15.43
N LYS A 374 -24.17 -1.35 -16.51
CA LYS A 374 -23.91 -2.79 -16.75
C LYS A 374 -23.09 -3.42 -15.62
N MET A 375 -21.98 -2.79 -15.25
CA MET A 375 -21.12 -3.26 -14.14
C MET A 375 -21.86 -3.27 -12.79
N THR A 376 -22.77 -2.31 -12.59
CA THR A 376 -23.61 -2.22 -11.39
C THR A 376 -24.63 -3.35 -11.35
N ALA A 377 -25.29 -3.67 -12.47
CA ALA A 377 -26.26 -4.75 -12.55
C ALA A 377 -25.63 -6.12 -12.21
N GLU A 378 -24.44 -6.41 -12.75
CA GLU A 378 -23.68 -7.63 -12.44
C GLU A 378 -23.33 -7.73 -10.93
N TRP A 379 -23.00 -6.59 -10.30
CA TRP A 379 -22.71 -6.52 -8.88
C TRP A 379 -23.94 -6.70 -7.98
N LEU A 380 -25.07 -6.05 -8.33
CA LEU A 380 -26.31 -6.19 -7.57
C LEU A 380 -26.83 -7.64 -7.59
N VAL A 381 -26.63 -8.34 -8.71
CA VAL A 381 -26.98 -9.77 -8.85
C VAL A 381 -25.96 -10.67 -8.14
N GLY A 382 -24.72 -10.21 -7.98
CA GLY A 382 -23.62 -11.03 -7.46
C GLY A 382 -23.19 -12.11 -8.45
N SER A 383 -23.17 -11.80 -9.76
CA SER A 383 -22.80 -12.77 -10.81
C SER A 383 -21.29 -13.01 -10.94
N SER A 384 -20.48 -12.11 -10.40
CA SER A 384 -19.02 -12.16 -10.51
C SER A 384 -18.32 -11.93 -9.17
N ARG A 385 -17.15 -12.54 -8.99
CA ARG A 385 -16.25 -12.35 -7.85
C ARG A 385 -14.89 -11.85 -8.34
N PHE A 386 -14.30 -10.90 -7.63
CA PHE A 386 -12.93 -10.44 -7.87
C PHE A 386 -11.95 -11.30 -7.08
N VAL A 387 -10.90 -11.77 -7.74
CA VAL A 387 -9.91 -12.69 -7.16
C VAL A 387 -8.51 -12.25 -7.54
N THR A 388 -7.57 -12.39 -6.60
CA THR A 388 -6.14 -12.26 -6.87
C THR A 388 -5.59 -13.61 -7.31
N THR A 389 -4.96 -13.65 -8.47
CA THR A 389 -4.28 -14.83 -8.99
C THR A 389 -2.98 -15.09 -8.24
N ARG A 390 -2.44 -16.32 -8.33
CA ARG A 390 -1.16 -16.69 -7.73
C ARG A 390 0.02 -15.81 -8.17
N SER A 391 -0.03 -15.24 -9.37
CA SER A 391 1.00 -14.31 -9.88
C SER A 391 0.90 -12.90 -9.29
N GLY A 392 -0.06 -12.66 -8.39
CA GLY A 392 -0.34 -11.35 -7.82
C GLY A 392 -1.15 -10.43 -8.72
N LYS A 393 -1.66 -10.92 -9.86
CA LYS A 393 -2.52 -10.15 -10.77
C LYS A 393 -3.99 -10.32 -10.46
N THR A 394 -4.82 -9.45 -11.02
CA THR A 394 -6.26 -9.40 -10.79
C THR A 394 -7.04 -10.20 -11.84
N LEU A 395 -8.15 -10.79 -11.42
CA LEU A 395 -9.05 -11.56 -12.26
C LEU A 395 -10.50 -11.43 -11.76
N TRP A 396 -11.43 -11.24 -12.69
CA TRP A 396 -12.86 -11.39 -12.43
C TRP A 396 -13.32 -12.78 -12.85
N VAL A 397 -13.96 -13.52 -11.93
CA VAL A 397 -14.54 -14.84 -12.19
C VAL A 397 -16.06 -14.77 -12.14
N ASP A 398 -16.71 -15.44 -13.08
CA ASP A 398 -18.16 -15.68 -13.06
C ASP A 398 -18.45 -16.76 -12.01
N ILE A 399 -19.40 -16.49 -11.12
CA ILE A 399 -19.82 -17.42 -10.04
C ILE A 399 -21.23 -17.97 -10.26
N THR A 400 -21.86 -17.64 -11.39
CA THR A 400 -23.20 -18.12 -11.73
C THR A 400 -23.19 -19.63 -11.97
N ARG A 401 -24.26 -20.30 -11.52
CA ARG A 401 -24.45 -21.74 -11.74
C ARG A 401 -24.43 -22.11 -13.22
N GLY A 402 -24.88 -21.22 -14.10
CA GLY A 402 -24.92 -21.45 -15.55
C GLY A 402 -23.54 -21.55 -16.19
N THR A 403 -22.59 -20.70 -15.78
CA THR A 403 -21.22 -20.72 -16.32
C THR A 403 -20.37 -21.79 -15.64
N CYS A 404 -20.34 -21.83 -14.31
CA CYS A 404 -19.56 -22.82 -13.56
C CYS A 404 -20.05 -24.25 -13.83
N GLY A 405 -21.38 -24.46 -13.90
CA GLY A 405 -21.97 -25.78 -14.11
C GLY A 405 -21.60 -26.43 -15.45
N LYS A 406 -21.29 -25.64 -16.50
CA LYS A 406 -20.77 -26.18 -17.79
C LYS A 406 -19.43 -26.90 -17.63
N LEU A 407 -18.66 -26.55 -16.61
CA LEU A 407 -17.36 -27.14 -16.29
C LEU A 407 -17.45 -28.21 -15.19
N GLY A 408 -18.66 -28.47 -14.65
CA GLY A 408 -18.92 -29.53 -13.67
C GLY A 408 -18.65 -29.16 -12.21
N PHE A 409 -18.40 -27.88 -11.90
CA PHE A 409 -18.12 -27.38 -10.56
C PHE A 409 -18.92 -26.11 -10.28
N TYR A 410 -19.10 -25.74 -9.02
CA TYR A 410 -19.78 -24.52 -8.60
C TYR A 410 -18.88 -23.68 -7.70
N SER A 411 -19.19 -22.38 -7.59
CA SER A 411 -18.54 -21.52 -6.60
C SER A 411 -18.70 -22.11 -5.20
N ASP A 412 -17.63 -22.02 -4.43
CA ASP A 412 -17.50 -22.48 -3.05
C ASP A 412 -17.49 -24.02 -2.88
N ASP A 413 -17.45 -24.79 -3.98
CA ASP A 413 -17.19 -26.23 -3.92
C ASP A 413 -15.80 -26.51 -3.34
N ARG A 414 -15.76 -27.38 -2.33
CA ARG A 414 -14.51 -27.87 -1.76
C ARG A 414 -13.93 -28.96 -2.68
N VAL A 415 -12.73 -28.74 -3.20
CA VAL A 415 -12.10 -29.63 -4.17
C VAL A 415 -10.70 -30.06 -3.72
N ARG A 416 -10.33 -31.28 -4.10
CA ARG A 416 -8.94 -31.73 -4.09
C ARG A 416 -8.31 -31.40 -5.45
N THR A 417 -7.19 -30.70 -5.41
CA THR A 417 -6.35 -30.37 -6.56
C THR A 417 -5.02 -31.14 -6.47
N PRO A 418 -4.21 -31.20 -7.55
CA PRO A 418 -2.85 -31.72 -7.49
C PRO A 418 -1.92 -30.99 -6.51
N ARG A 419 -2.30 -29.79 -6.07
CA ARG A 419 -1.49 -28.90 -5.21
C ARG A 419 -1.98 -28.85 -3.76
N GLY A 420 -3.02 -29.62 -3.44
CA GLY A 420 -3.67 -29.59 -2.14
C GLY A 420 -5.18 -29.40 -2.25
N ASN A 421 -5.83 -29.31 -1.11
CA ASN A 421 -7.25 -28.99 -1.05
C ASN A 421 -7.45 -27.49 -1.33
N GLY A 422 -8.62 -27.12 -1.84
CA GLY A 422 -8.93 -25.74 -2.17
C GLY A 422 -10.42 -25.52 -2.37
N VAL A 423 -10.79 -24.27 -2.61
CA VAL A 423 -12.17 -23.84 -2.85
C VAL A 423 -12.28 -23.29 -4.26
N VAL A 424 -13.28 -23.76 -5.02
CA VAL A 424 -13.60 -23.20 -6.33
C VAL A 424 -14.09 -21.77 -6.14
N VAL A 425 -13.38 -20.80 -6.71
CA VAL A 425 -13.74 -19.37 -6.59
C VAL A 425 -14.63 -18.89 -7.74
N GLY A 426 -14.68 -19.62 -8.85
CA GLY A 426 -15.52 -19.33 -10.01
C GLY A 426 -14.90 -19.83 -11.32
N ALA A 427 -15.48 -19.37 -12.44
CA ALA A 427 -15.02 -19.69 -13.78
C ALA A 427 -14.63 -18.42 -14.56
N ALA A 428 -13.51 -18.47 -15.28
CA ALA A 428 -13.11 -17.40 -16.19
C ALA A 428 -12.30 -17.95 -17.36
N VAL A 429 -12.49 -17.36 -18.55
CA VAL A 429 -11.81 -17.78 -19.80
C VAL A 429 -11.97 -19.28 -20.07
N GLY A 430 -13.16 -19.83 -19.79
CA GLY A 430 -13.47 -21.25 -19.98
C GLY A 430 -12.79 -22.21 -19.00
N ARG A 431 -12.17 -21.71 -17.92
CA ARG A 431 -11.46 -22.51 -16.91
C ARG A 431 -12.05 -22.34 -15.51
N ILE A 432 -11.90 -23.37 -14.67
CA ILE A 432 -12.24 -23.32 -13.25
C ILE A 432 -11.06 -22.79 -12.46
N TRP A 433 -11.32 -21.79 -11.63
CA TRP A 433 -10.36 -21.17 -10.73
C TRP A 433 -10.57 -21.66 -9.31
N VAL A 434 -9.48 -22.00 -8.64
CA VAL A 434 -9.47 -22.55 -7.29
C VAL A 434 -8.45 -21.81 -6.44
N GLU A 435 -8.86 -21.40 -5.25
CA GLU A 435 -7.95 -20.93 -4.20
C GLU A 435 -7.51 -22.14 -3.37
N VAL A 436 -6.21 -22.45 -3.42
CA VAL A 436 -5.63 -23.62 -2.75
C VAL A 436 -5.25 -23.23 -1.32
N ASP A 437 -5.53 -24.12 -0.37
CA ASP A 437 -5.22 -23.87 1.04
C ASP A 437 -3.72 -23.62 1.24
N ASN A 438 -3.39 -22.65 2.10
CA ASN A 438 -2.01 -22.25 2.42
C ASN A 438 -1.20 -21.73 1.22
N GLU A 439 -1.83 -21.45 0.08
CA GLU A 439 -1.20 -20.80 -1.06
C GLU A 439 -1.79 -19.40 -1.29
N PRO A 440 -0.96 -18.41 -1.64
CA PRO A 440 -1.46 -17.09 -1.98
C PRO A 440 -2.12 -17.10 -3.38
N GLY A 441 -3.38 -16.67 -3.43
CA GLY A 441 -4.11 -16.41 -4.66
C GLY A 441 -4.65 -17.65 -5.36
N ALA A 442 -5.56 -17.42 -6.32
CA ALA A 442 -6.20 -18.48 -7.07
C ALA A 442 -5.37 -18.93 -8.28
N TRP A 443 -5.55 -20.20 -8.64
CA TRP A 443 -4.98 -20.79 -9.84
C TRP A 443 -6.05 -21.57 -10.59
N PHE A 444 -5.95 -21.63 -11.92
CA PHE A 444 -6.88 -22.41 -12.72
C PHE A 444 -6.46 -23.89 -12.73
N PHE A 445 -7.45 -24.76 -12.80
CA PHE A 445 -7.25 -26.20 -12.95
C PHE A 445 -8.14 -26.74 -14.04
N HIS A 446 -7.59 -27.66 -14.84
CA HIS A 446 -8.42 -28.42 -15.76
C HIS A 446 -9.43 -29.26 -14.96
N PRO A 447 -10.73 -29.28 -15.34
CA PRO A 447 -11.78 -30.02 -14.63
C PRO A 447 -11.44 -31.47 -14.30
N SER A 448 -10.69 -32.16 -15.17
CA SER A 448 -10.29 -33.56 -14.95
C SER A 448 -9.37 -33.79 -13.75
N LYS A 449 -8.63 -32.76 -13.31
CA LYS A 449 -7.68 -32.79 -12.20
C LYS A 449 -8.35 -32.39 -10.87
N LEU A 450 -9.61 -31.99 -10.91
CA LEU A 450 -10.40 -31.63 -9.73
C LEU A 450 -11.27 -32.81 -9.29
N ARG A 451 -11.41 -32.96 -7.98
CA ARG A 451 -12.31 -33.93 -7.33
C ARG A 451 -13.05 -33.23 -6.21
N VAL A 452 -14.38 -33.24 -6.25
CA VAL A 452 -15.20 -32.71 -5.15
C VAL A 452 -14.93 -33.54 -3.90
N LEU A 453 -14.64 -32.86 -2.79
CA LEU A 453 -14.51 -33.48 -1.50
C LEU A 453 -15.91 -33.62 -0.90
N ASN A 454 -16.51 -34.80 -1.04
CA ASN A 454 -17.73 -35.13 -0.31
C ASN A 454 -17.39 -35.19 1.18
N VAL A 455 -17.77 -34.15 1.92
CA VAL A 455 -17.66 -34.16 3.38
C VAL A 455 -18.73 -35.11 3.92
N ALA A 456 -18.39 -36.41 3.95
CA ALA A 456 -19.12 -37.38 4.76
C ALA A 456 -18.59 -37.26 6.20
N ASN A 457 -19.40 -36.65 7.08
CA ASN A 457 -19.32 -36.63 8.54
C ASN A 457 -17.92 -36.66 9.19
N SER A 458 -17.41 -35.49 9.57
CA SER A 458 -16.48 -35.34 10.69
C SER A 458 -16.85 -34.09 11.49
N THR A 459 -17.17 -34.29 12.76
CA THR A 459 -17.55 -33.30 13.76
C THR A 459 -16.47 -32.25 14.00
N THR A 460 -16.75 -30.99 13.66
CA THR A 460 -16.12 -29.78 14.24
C THR A 460 -17.13 -28.63 14.24
N ALA A 461 -17.18 -27.90 15.35
CA ALA A 461 -18.22 -26.95 15.73
C ALA A 461 -18.35 -25.74 14.78
N SER A 462 -19.55 -25.51 14.27
CA SER A 462 -20.01 -24.27 13.65
C SER A 462 -20.83 -23.45 14.65
N LEU A 463 -20.50 -22.17 14.81
CA LEU A 463 -21.41 -21.15 15.36
C LEU A 463 -22.58 -20.90 14.37
N PRO A 464 -23.74 -20.36 14.83
CA PRO A 464 -25.06 -20.80 14.38
C PRO A 464 -25.56 -20.15 13.08
N VAL A 465 -26.13 -20.99 12.22
CA VAL A 465 -27.03 -20.61 11.12
C VAL A 465 -28.48 -20.89 11.57
N PRO A 466 -29.45 -19.99 11.35
CA PRO A 466 -30.85 -20.20 11.71
C PRO A 466 -31.51 -21.29 10.84
N PRO A 467 -32.60 -21.93 11.31
CA PRO A 467 -33.04 -23.23 10.81
C PRO A 467 -33.68 -23.11 9.42
N THR A 468 -33.26 -23.97 8.50
CA THR A 468 -33.94 -24.18 7.22
C THR A 468 -34.96 -25.30 7.39
N GLU A 469 -36.23 -25.01 7.11
CA GLU A 469 -37.31 -25.98 7.09
C GLU A 469 -37.07 -27.08 6.03
N SER A 470 -37.49 -28.28 6.42
CA SER A 470 -37.34 -29.53 5.70
C SER A 470 -38.22 -29.66 4.45
N ALA A 471 -37.68 -30.39 3.49
CA ALA A 471 -38.25 -30.84 2.23
C ALA A 471 -39.71 -31.30 2.24
N ILE A 472 -40.42 -31.02 1.14
CA ILE A 472 -41.53 -31.85 0.66
C ILE A 472 -41.24 -32.28 -0.78
N ALA A 473 -41.06 -33.58 -0.96
CA ALA A 473 -41.17 -34.25 -2.24
C ALA A 473 -42.65 -34.54 -2.54
N ALA A 474 -43.00 -34.45 -3.82
CA ALA A 474 -44.34 -34.60 -4.39
C ALA A 474 -45.00 -35.97 -4.13
N VAL A 475 -46.32 -35.99 -3.92
CA VAL A 475 -47.25 -37.01 -4.47
C VAL A 475 -48.65 -36.40 -4.70
N ASP A 476 -49.23 -36.93 -5.78
CA ASP A 476 -50.51 -36.80 -6.48
C ASP A 476 -51.85 -36.71 -5.70
N SER A 477 -52.85 -36.31 -6.49
CA SER A 477 -54.31 -36.15 -6.35
C SER A 477 -55.15 -37.08 -5.44
N ARG A 478 -56.21 -36.51 -4.83
CA ARG A 478 -57.66 -36.88 -4.91
C ARG A 478 -58.47 -36.67 -3.60
N VAL A 479 -59.58 -35.92 -3.74
CA VAL A 479 -60.97 -36.24 -3.28
C VAL A 479 -61.37 -36.05 -1.79
N SER A 480 -62.26 -35.06 -1.61
CA SER A 480 -63.55 -34.97 -0.86
C SER A 480 -63.68 -35.04 0.68
N ASP A 481 -64.66 -34.24 1.14
CA ASP A 481 -65.54 -34.39 2.32
C ASP A 481 -64.97 -34.10 3.72
N LEU A 482 -65.69 -33.64 4.75
CA LEU A 482 -66.90 -32.83 5.01
C LEU A 482 -67.02 -32.82 6.56
N SER A 483 -67.45 -31.70 7.15
CA SER A 483 -68.30 -31.59 8.36
C SER A 483 -67.75 -31.72 9.82
N GLY A 484 -68.23 -30.80 10.69
CA GLY A 484 -68.46 -30.92 12.15
C GLY A 484 -67.39 -30.27 13.05
N ASP A 485 -67.50 -29.08 13.64
CA ASP A 485 -68.50 -28.36 14.47
C ASP A 485 -68.33 -28.53 16.01
N LEU A 486 -68.40 -27.39 16.73
CA LEU A 486 -68.51 -27.12 18.19
C LEU A 486 -67.27 -27.37 19.10
N GLY A 487 -66.82 -26.50 20.02
CA GLY A 487 -67.24 -25.18 20.48
C GLY A 487 -66.46 -24.72 21.75
N ALA A 488 -66.34 -23.39 21.90
CA ALA A 488 -66.17 -22.56 23.12
C ALA A 488 -64.85 -22.56 23.96
N GLY A 489 -64.20 -21.37 24.00
CA GLY A 489 -63.63 -20.80 25.23
C GLY A 489 -62.32 -20.01 25.10
N GLY A 490 -62.34 -18.67 25.25
CA GLY A 490 -61.25 -17.93 25.91
C GLY A 490 -60.42 -16.92 25.08
N ALA A 491 -60.88 -15.67 25.07
CA ALA A 491 -60.18 -14.38 25.04
C ALA A 491 -58.71 -14.22 24.56
N ALA A 492 -58.58 -13.40 23.49
CA ALA A 492 -57.62 -12.30 23.25
C ALA A 492 -56.10 -12.57 23.28
N VAL A 493 -55.47 -12.56 22.08
CA VAL A 493 -54.39 -11.62 21.63
C VAL A 493 -54.34 -11.69 20.10
N SER A 494 -54.29 -10.54 19.42
CA SER A 494 -54.17 -10.40 17.97
C SER A 494 -52.69 -10.39 17.54
N ASP A 495 -52.24 -11.44 16.84
CA ASP A 495 -51.00 -11.44 16.06
C ASP A 495 -51.37 -11.37 14.56
N GLU A 496 -51.29 -10.16 14.00
CA GLU A 496 -51.03 -9.97 12.57
C GLU A 496 -49.53 -10.15 12.35
N ASN A 497 -49.12 -11.18 11.61
CA ASN A 497 -47.81 -11.22 10.95
C ASN A 497 -47.83 -12.22 9.78
N THR A 498 -48.48 -11.80 8.69
CA THR A 498 -48.07 -12.21 7.34
C THR A 498 -46.71 -11.57 7.05
N SER A 499 -45.63 -12.35 7.07
CA SER A 499 -44.31 -11.90 6.61
C SER A 499 -44.26 -11.97 5.09
N GLU A 500 -44.36 -10.80 4.45
CA GLU A 500 -43.99 -10.61 3.04
C GLU A 500 -42.49 -10.86 2.83
N PRO A 501 -42.06 -11.35 1.64
CA PRO A 501 -40.64 -11.51 1.31
C PRO A 501 -39.94 -10.15 1.22
N THR A 502 -38.75 -10.05 1.81
CA THR A 502 -37.93 -8.83 1.83
C THR A 502 -37.56 -8.37 0.40
N PRO A 503 -37.75 -7.09 0.04
CA PRO A 503 -37.44 -6.61 -1.30
C PRO A 503 -35.92 -6.52 -1.51
N SER A 504 -35.41 -7.20 -2.54
CA SER A 504 -34.05 -6.98 -3.04
C SER A 504 -33.92 -5.56 -3.58
N LEU A 505 -32.95 -4.78 -3.09
CA LEU A 505 -32.65 -3.44 -3.58
C LEU A 505 -32.41 -3.46 -5.10
N THR A 506 -33.20 -2.69 -5.85
CA THR A 506 -33.05 -2.52 -7.30
C THR A 506 -32.65 -1.08 -7.62
N LEU A 507 -31.80 -0.91 -8.63
CA LEU A 507 -31.32 0.40 -9.08
C LEU A 507 -31.39 0.43 -10.61
N LEU A 508 -32.31 1.23 -11.15
CA LEU A 508 -32.42 1.42 -12.60
C LEU A 508 -31.24 2.25 -13.14
N PRO A 509 -30.91 2.17 -14.46
CA PRO A 509 -29.81 2.95 -15.04
C PRO A 509 -29.92 4.46 -14.81
N ASP A 510 -31.13 5.02 -14.89
CA ASP A 510 -31.37 6.45 -14.66
C ASP A 510 -31.21 6.82 -13.19
N GLU A 511 -31.64 5.94 -12.28
CA GLU A 511 -31.48 6.12 -10.83
C GLU A 511 -30.00 6.07 -10.41
N LEU A 512 -29.17 5.25 -11.07
CA LEU A 512 -27.73 5.19 -10.80
C LEU A 512 -27.07 6.57 -11.01
N VAL A 513 -27.42 7.26 -12.11
CA VAL A 513 -26.88 8.59 -12.40
C VAL A 513 -27.50 9.62 -11.45
N GLU A 514 -28.82 9.60 -11.26
CA GLU A 514 -29.53 10.54 -10.38
C GLU A 514 -28.96 10.52 -8.95
N TYR A 515 -28.80 9.34 -8.36
CA TYR A 515 -28.35 9.19 -6.98
C TYR A 515 -26.82 9.20 -6.85
N GLY A 516 -26.10 8.62 -7.81
CA GLY A 516 -24.64 8.54 -7.80
C GLY A 516 -23.93 9.85 -8.15
N GLU A 517 -24.57 10.74 -8.92
CA GLU A 517 -24.06 12.07 -9.27
C GLU A 517 -24.80 13.21 -8.57
N HIS A 518 -25.58 12.89 -7.52
CA HIS A 518 -26.28 13.89 -6.73
C HIS A 518 -25.33 14.95 -6.14
N SER A 519 -25.78 16.20 -6.04
CA SER A 519 -24.99 17.35 -5.59
C SER A 519 -24.46 17.30 -4.15
N LEU A 520 -24.86 16.28 -3.38
CA LEU A 520 -24.35 16.04 -2.01
C LEU A 520 -23.02 15.29 -2.04
N TRP A 521 -22.70 14.62 -3.15
CA TRP A 521 -21.42 13.98 -3.34
C TRP A 521 -20.36 15.00 -3.74
N SER A 522 -19.20 14.83 -3.13
CA SER A 522 -17.99 15.60 -3.41
C SER A 522 -16.79 14.73 -3.04
N ILE A 523 -15.59 15.11 -3.49
CA ILE A 523 -14.35 14.37 -3.18
C ILE A 523 -14.16 14.18 -1.66
N PRO A 524 -14.38 15.18 -0.79
CA PRO A 524 -14.32 14.97 0.66
C PRO A 524 -15.33 13.94 1.17
N VAL A 525 -16.57 13.95 0.64
CA VAL A 525 -17.62 13.00 1.04
C VAL A 525 -17.28 11.57 0.57
N ASP A 526 -16.72 11.43 -0.63
CA ASP A 526 -16.23 10.14 -1.12
C ASP A 526 -15.11 9.57 -0.25
N LYS A 527 -14.18 10.43 0.21
CA LYS A 527 -13.07 10.05 1.10
C LYS A 527 -13.59 9.42 2.38
N GLU A 528 -14.65 9.95 2.98
CA GLU A 528 -15.25 9.39 4.20
C GLU A 528 -15.88 8.00 3.96
N LEU A 529 -16.68 7.87 2.89
CA LEU A 529 -17.31 6.61 2.53
C LEU A 529 -16.25 5.53 2.22
N VAL A 530 -15.25 5.89 1.41
CA VAL A 530 -14.14 4.99 1.03
C VAL A 530 -13.27 4.64 2.23
N SER A 531 -13.02 5.57 3.16
CA SER A 531 -12.26 5.28 4.39
C SER A 531 -12.93 4.19 5.22
N VAL A 532 -14.24 4.28 5.44
CA VAL A 532 -14.99 3.28 6.21
C VAL A 532 -14.98 1.92 5.50
N VAL A 533 -15.17 1.90 4.18
CA VAL A 533 -15.10 0.66 3.39
C VAL A 533 -13.72 0.03 3.45
N ASN A 534 -12.66 0.81 3.29
CA ASN A 534 -11.29 0.32 3.35
C ASN A 534 -10.97 -0.24 4.75
N ASP A 535 -11.31 0.48 5.82
CA ASP A 535 -11.08 0.03 7.19
C ASP A 535 -11.80 -1.31 7.48
N PHE A 536 -13.06 -1.45 7.03
CA PHE A 536 -13.78 -2.72 7.13
C PHE A 536 -13.12 -3.85 6.33
N CYS A 537 -12.70 -3.56 5.09
CA CYS A 537 -12.07 -4.53 4.19
C CYS A 537 -10.71 -5.01 4.72
N GLU A 538 -9.92 -4.12 5.33
CA GLU A 538 -8.62 -4.46 5.93
C GLU A 538 -8.78 -5.41 7.12
N VAL A 539 -9.78 -5.18 7.98
CA VAL A 539 -10.07 -6.05 9.14
C VAL A 539 -10.69 -7.38 8.71
N SER A 540 -11.67 -7.36 7.81
CA SER A 540 -12.41 -8.56 7.38
C SER A 540 -11.68 -9.43 6.35
N ARG A 541 -10.55 -8.95 5.80
CA ARG A 541 -9.84 -9.52 4.63
C ARG A 541 -10.70 -9.60 3.36
N LEU A 542 -11.87 -8.96 3.34
CA LEU A 542 -12.67 -8.83 2.12
C LEU A 542 -12.07 -7.74 1.23
N SER A 543 -12.17 -7.95 -0.07
CA SER A 543 -11.83 -6.90 -1.03
C SER A 543 -12.99 -5.93 -1.19
N PRO A 544 -12.76 -4.60 -1.33
CA PRO A 544 -13.82 -3.65 -1.70
C PRO A 544 -14.57 -4.04 -2.98
N TRP A 545 -13.91 -4.78 -3.87
CA TRP A 545 -14.50 -5.32 -5.10
C TRP A 545 -15.59 -6.36 -4.86
N ASN A 546 -15.50 -7.10 -3.75
CA ASN A 546 -16.37 -8.20 -3.34
C ASN A 546 -17.40 -7.81 -2.27
N LEU A 547 -17.40 -6.56 -1.81
CA LEU A 547 -18.37 -6.07 -0.84
C LEU A 547 -19.77 -6.08 -1.46
N THR A 548 -20.73 -6.77 -0.84
CA THR A 548 -22.12 -6.78 -1.31
C THR A 548 -22.85 -5.47 -0.97
N PRO A 549 -23.90 -5.09 -1.71
CA PRO A 549 -24.70 -3.91 -1.37
C PRO A 549 -25.25 -3.95 0.07
N GLN A 550 -25.69 -5.13 0.53
CA GLN A 550 -26.20 -5.30 1.89
C GLN A 550 -25.11 -5.09 2.95
N GLN A 551 -23.91 -5.65 2.74
CA GLN A 551 -22.78 -5.43 3.66
C GLN A 551 -22.36 -3.96 3.71
N LEU A 552 -22.39 -3.26 2.57
CA LEU A 552 -22.12 -1.82 2.53
C LEU A 552 -23.13 -1.03 3.36
N LEU A 553 -24.43 -1.31 3.22
CA LEU A 553 -25.48 -0.63 3.97
C LEU A 553 -25.39 -0.90 5.47
N THR A 554 -25.15 -2.16 5.86
CA THR A 554 -24.91 -2.52 7.27
C THR A 554 -23.69 -1.78 7.82
N LEU A 555 -22.58 -1.74 7.07
CA LEU A 555 -21.37 -1.04 7.48
C LEU A 555 -21.60 0.46 7.70
N VAL A 556 -22.28 1.14 6.77
CA VAL A 556 -22.60 2.57 6.91
C VAL A 556 -23.50 2.80 8.11
N LYS A 557 -24.49 1.93 8.33
CA LYS A 557 -25.38 2.00 9.50
C LYS A 557 -24.59 1.86 10.81
N ASP A 558 -23.71 0.86 10.91
CA ASP A 558 -22.92 0.59 12.11
C ASP A 558 -21.93 1.72 12.43
N LYS A 559 -21.46 2.46 11.41
CA LYS A 559 -20.51 3.57 11.55
C LYS A 559 -21.16 4.96 11.55
N THR A 560 -22.49 5.05 11.52
CA THR A 560 -23.25 6.31 11.53
C THR A 560 -22.78 7.30 12.62
N PRO A 561 -22.58 6.90 13.90
CA PRO A 561 -22.19 7.84 14.96
C PRO A 561 -20.87 8.57 14.70
N VAL A 562 -19.94 7.92 14.00
CA VAL A 562 -18.65 8.52 13.62
C VAL A 562 -18.83 9.38 12.37
N LEU A 563 -19.61 8.91 11.40
CA LEU A 563 -19.80 9.57 10.12
C LEU A 563 -20.66 10.84 10.20
N GLU A 564 -21.53 10.98 11.20
CA GLU A 564 -22.31 12.20 11.46
C GLU A 564 -21.44 13.42 11.79
N LEU A 565 -20.19 13.21 12.20
CA LEU A 565 -19.22 14.27 12.48
C LEU A 565 -18.40 14.69 11.25
N THR A 566 -18.72 14.12 10.07
CA THR A 566 -17.96 14.30 8.83
C THR A 566 -18.82 14.96 7.74
N PRO A 567 -18.24 15.35 6.59
CA PRO A 567 -19.02 15.85 5.45
C PRO A 567 -20.14 14.91 4.96
N LEU A 568 -20.08 13.60 5.27
CA LEU A 568 -21.10 12.61 4.91
C LEU A 568 -22.43 12.78 5.67
N ALA A 569 -22.45 13.56 6.76
CA ALA A 569 -23.65 13.82 7.57
C ALA A 569 -24.86 14.28 6.74
N ASN A 570 -24.63 15.10 5.70
CA ASN A 570 -25.71 15.59 4.84
C ASN A 570 -26.39 14.47 4.03
N VAL A 571 -25.68 13.40 3.70
CA VAL A 571 -26.24 12.23 3.03
C VAL A 571 -26.99 11.36 4.04
N LEU A 572 -26.42 11.17 5.23
CA LEU A 572 -27.01 10.37 6.31
C LEU A 572 -28.36 10.90 6.81
N GLY A 573 -28.57 12.22 6.74
CA GLY A 573 -29.82 12.87 7.14
C GLY A 573 -31.02 12.59 6.21
N LEU A 574 -30.85 11.82 5.12
CA LEU A 574 -31.92 11.52 4.17
C LEU A 574 -32.82 10.35 4.64
N PRO A 575 -34.08 10.26 4.14
CA PRO A 575 -34.94 9.12 4.43
C PRO A 575 -34.31 7.79 4.01
N GLN A 576 -34.48 6.74 4.83
CA GLN A 576 -33.79 5.45 4.69
C GLN A 576 -33.76 4.89 3.26
N ASN A 577 -34.90 4.81 2.57
CA ASN A 577 -34.97 4.29 1.19
C ASN A 577 -34.10 5.13 0.21
N LYS A 578 -34.12 6.46 0.34
CA LYS A 578 -33.29 7.35 -0.48
C LYS A 578 -31.82 7.23 -0.09
N LEU A 579 -31.50 7.13 1.20
CA LEU A 579 -30.14 6.93 1.71
C LEU A 579 -29.52 5.66 1.13
N GLU A 580 -30.24 4.54 1.18
CA GLU A 580 -29.75 3.25 0.67
C GLU A 580 -29.41 3.31 -0.83
N LYS A 581 -30.31 3.88 -1.64
CA LYS A 581 -30.05 4.10 -3.07
C LYS A 581 -28.88 5.04 -3.32
N MET A 582 -28.74 6.12 -2.54
CA MET A 582 -27.63 7.07 -2.66
C MET A 582 -26.29 6.42 -2.38
N VAL A 583 -26.15 5.71 -1.27
CA VAL A 583 -24.90 5.04 -0.87
C VAL A 583 -24.51 3.97 -1.90
N VAL A 584 -25.46 3.13 -2.31
CA VAL A 584 -25.20 2.04 -3.26
C VAL A 584 -24.88 2.58 -4.65
N ALA A 585 -25.63 3.57 -5.16
CA ALA A 585 -25.36 4.20 -6.46
C ALA A 585 -23.98 4.87 -6.47
N ARG A 586 -23.62 5.63 -5.43
CA ARG A 586 -22.31 6.28 -5.37
C ARG A 586 -21.18 5.26 -5.28
N PHE A 587 -21.32 4.24 -4.44
CA PHE A 587 -20.31 3.20 -4.33
C PHE A 587 -20.14 2.42 -5.64
N ALA A 588 -21.21 2.22 -6.40
CA ALA A 588 -21.13 1.63 -7.74
C ALA A 588 -20.30 2.48 -8.71
N LEU A 589 -20.48 3.81 -8.71
CA LEU A 589 -19.66 4.73 -9.50
C LEU A 589 -18.20 4.77 -9.00
N LEU A 590 -17.97 4.67 -7.68
CA LEU A 590 -16.64 4.56 -7.09
C LEU A 590 -15.92 3.28 -7.55
N ARG A 591 -16.63 2.14 -7.57
CA ARG A 591 -16.11 0.89 -8.15
C ARG A 591 -15.76 1.10 -9.62
N PHE A 592 -16.66 1.68 -10.42
CA PHE A 592 -16.42 1.91 -11.85
C PHE A 592 -15.18 2.76 -12.10
N CYS A 593 -15.01 3.86 -11.37
CA CYS A 593 -13.81 4.71 -11.45
C CYS A 593 -12.53 3.94 -11.08
N ASN A 594 -12.56 3.24 -9.93
CA ASN A 594 -11.39 2.52 -9.44
C ASN A 594 -10.91 1.42 -10.40
N VAL A 595 -11.80 0.83 -11.23
CA VAL A 595 -11.41 -0.19 -12.23
C VAL A 595 -10.49 0.44 -13.29
N TYR A 596 -10.86 1.58 -13.85
CA TYR A 596 -10.03 2.24 -14.86
C TYR A 596 -8.80 2.90 -14.25
N VAL A 597 -8.93 3.47 -13.05
CA VAL A 597 -7.78 4.06 -12.34
C VAL A 597 -6.75 2.98 -12.00
N SER A 598 -7.15 1.79 -11.53
CA SER A 598 -6.19 0.73 -11.19
C SER A 598 -5.35 0.29 -12.38
N ARG A 599 -5.96 0.26 -13.57
CA ARG A 599 -5.30 -0.03 -14.84
C ARG A 599 -4.40 1.13 -15.29
N ALA A 600 -4.85 2.38 -15.17
CA ALA A 600 -4.11 3.57 -15.62
C ALA A 600 -3.00 4.05 -14.66
N LEU A 601 -3.07 3.70 -13.37
CA LEU A 601 -2.14 4.19 -12.36
C LEU A 601 -0.65 3.90 -12.64
N PRO A 602 -0.26 2.71 -13.13
CA PRO A 602 1.14 2.39 -13.45
C PRO A 602 1.77 3.33 -14.47
N PHE A 603 0.97 4.05 -15.27
CA PHE A 603 1.44 4.96 -16.32
C PHE A 603 1.82 6.35 -15.81
N PHE A 604 1.26 6.77 -14.67
CA PHE A 604 1.36 8.15 -14.20
C PHE A 604 2.50 8.33 -13.20
N ASP A 605 3.52 9.10 -13.61
CA ASP A 605 4.64 9.49 -12.77
C ASP A 605 4.26 10.69 -11.89
N LEU A 606 4.01 10.44 -10.61
CA LEU A 606 3.62 11.47 -9.64
C LEU A 606 4.83 12.23 -9.07
N THR A 607 6.07 11.89 -9.47
CA THR A 607 7.29 12.49 -8.91
C THR A 607 7.31 14.01 -9.01
N TRP A 608 6.92 14.56 -10.17
CA TRP A 608 6.90 16.00 -10.37
C TRP A 608 5.78 16.67 -9.57
N HIS A 609 4.65 15.99 -9.38
CA HIS A 609 3.56 16.51 -8.56
C HIS A 609 3.97 16.62 -7.08
N TYR A 610 4.72 15.65 -6.58
CA TYR A 610 5.15 15.58 -5.19
C TYR A 610 6.09 16.73 -4.76
N PHE A 611 6.99 17.14 -5.65
CA PHE A 611 7.93 18.25 -5.37
C PHE A 611 7.46 19.59 -5.94
N LEU A 612 6.75 19.58 -7.07
CA LEU A 612 6.34 20.77 -7.81
C LEU A 612 4.89 20.64 -8.31
N PRO A 613 3.90 20.64 -7.39
CA PRO A 613 2.49 20.39 -7.73
C PRO A 613 1.95 21.35 -8.80
N ASN A 614 2.34 22.63 -8.77
CA ASN A 614 1.96 23.65 -9.76
C ASN A 614 2.50 23.38 -11.17
N SER A 615 3.58 22.60 -11.27
CA SER A 615 4.20 22.21 -12.53
C SER A 615 3.81 20.81 -12.99
N SER A 616 2.88 20.13 -12.32
CA SER A 616 2.51 18.76 -12.69
C SER A 616 1.57 18.67 -13.89
N LEU A 617 1.60 17.51 -14.56
CA LEU A 617 0.67 17.18 -15.63
C LEU A 617 -0.74 16.90 -15.06
N LEU A 618 -1.77 17.14 -15.87
CA LEU A 618 -3.17 17.00 -15.47
C LEU A 618 -3.49 15.60 -14.89
N PRO A 619 -3.10 14.47 -15.51
CA PRO A 619 -3.39 13.14 -14.94
C PRO A 619 -2.89 12.97 -13.50
N CYS A 620 -1.68 13.48 -13.20
CA CYS A 620 -1.10 13.42 -11.86
C CYS A 620 -1.87 14.26 -10.84
N ARG A 621 -2.30 15.47 -11.24
CA ARG A 621 -3.15 16.32 -10.39
C ARG A 621 -4.48 15.66 -10.09
N LEU A 622 -5.10 15.05 -11.10
CA LEU A 622 -6.38 14.34 -10.95
C LEU A 622 -6.24 13.15 -9.99
N VAL A 623 -5.21 12.33 -10.16
CA VAL A 623 -4.93 11.22 -9.23
C VAL A 623 -4.74 11.73 -7.81
N SER A 624 -3.97 12.81 -7.62
CA SER A 624 -3.75 13.39 -6.30
C SER A 624 -5.04 13.93 -5.66
N GLN A 625 -5.83 14.70 -6.42
CA GLN A 625 -7.10 15.24 -5.95
C GLN A 625 -8.12 14.15 -5.63
N CYS A 626 -8.17 13.08 -6.42
CA CYS A 626 -9.11 11.98 -6.23
C CYS A 626 -8.56 10.87 -5.31
N ARG A 627 -7.35 10.98 -4.76
CA ARG A 627 -6.70 9.87 -4.04
C ARG A 627 -7.50 9.37 -2.84
N GLY A 628 -8.25 10.25 -2.16
CA GLY A 628 -9.15 9.86 -1.07
C GLY A 628 -10.31 8.97 -1.52
N SER A 629 -10.73 9.07 -2.78
CA SER A 629 -11.79 8.27 -3.39
C SER A 629 -11.28 6.95 -4.01
N LEU A 630 -9.97 6.68 -3.94
CA LEU A 630 -9.37 5.45 -4.46
C LEU A 630 -9.28 4.37 -3.38
N PHE A 631 -9.60 3.13 -3.74
CA PHE A 631 -9.48 2.00 -2.83
C PHE A 631 -8.02 1.75 -2.45
N VAL A 632 -7.77 1.43 -1.18
CA VAL A 632 -6.41 1.16 -0.69
C VAL A 632 -5.79 -0.03 -1.42
N CYS A 633 -6.58 -1.04 -1.80
CA CYS A 633 -6.10 -2.20 -2.58
C CYS A 633 -5.56 -1.81 -3.98
N VAL A 634 -6.14 -0.78 -4.61
CA VAL A 634 -5.67 -0.24 -5.90
C VAL A 634 -4.30 0.42 -5.73
N LYS A 635 -4.17 1.27 -4.70
CA LYS A 635 -2.89 1.92 -4.36
C LYS A 635 -1.82 0.90 -3.99
N ASN A 636 -2.19 -0.11 -3.20
CA ASN A 636 -1.28 -1.16 -2.72
C ASN A 636 -0.71 -2.01 -3.84
N SER A 637 -1.49 -2.25 -4.91
CA SER A 637 -1.00 -3.00 -6.07
C SER A 637 0.22 -2.32 -6.71
N LEU A 638 0.14 -0.99 -6.92
CA LEU A 638 1.28 -0.23 -7.42
C LEU A 638 2.39 -0.06 -6.37
N TRP A 639 2.03 0.20 -5.11
CA TRP A 639 3.00 0.31 -4.00
C TRP A 639 3.90 -0.94 -3.92
N THR A 640 3.30 -2.13 -3.85
CA THR A 640 4.03 -3.40 -3.75
C THR A 640 4.93 -3.63 -4.97
N ALA A 641 4.41 -3.42 -6.18
CA ALA A 641 5.20 -3.54 -7.41
C ALA A 641 6.42 -2.60 -7.43
N LEU A 642 6.27 -1.39 -6.92
CA LEU A 642 7.38 -0.42 -6.81
C LEU A 642 8.38 -0.80 -5.72
N MET A 643 7.90 -1.28 -4.56
CA MET A 643 8.78 -1.76 -3.49
C MET A 643 9.66 -2.91 -3.95
N GLU A 644 9.06 -3.91 -4.60
CA GLU A 644 9.76 -5.09 -5.12
C GLU A 644 10.77 -4.72 -6.20
N ARG A 645 10.39 -3.86 -7.15
CA ARG A 645 11.31 -3.40 -8.23
C ARG A 645 12.49 -2.59 -7.73
N THR A 646 12.38 -1.96 -6.57
CA THR A 646 13.43 -1.10 -6.00
C THR A 646 14.14 -1.73 -4.80
N ALA A 647 13.71 -2.93 -4.37
CA ALA A 647 14.35 -3.69 -3.33
C ALA A 647 15.70 -4.24 -3.81
N ASN A 648 16.69 -4.23 -2.93
CA ASN A 648 17.93 -4.95 -3.13
C ASN A 648 17.96 -6.14 -2.18
N SER A 649 18.39 -7.29 -2.66
CA SER A 649 18.61 -8.47 -1.83
C SER A 649 20.09 -8.60 -1.51
N PRO A 650 20.45 -9.05 -0.30
CA PRO A 650 21.83 -9.36 0.03
C PRO A 650 22.33 -10.57 -0.77
N LYS A 651 23.64 -10.81 -0.76
CA LYS A 651 24.20 -12.06 -1.28
C LYS A 651 23.71 -13.23 -0.41
N ARG A 652 23.62 -14.41 -1.02
CA ARG A 652 23.29 -15.63 -0.28
C ARG A 652 24.51 -16.01 0.58
N ALA A 653 24.29 -16.25 1.87
CA ALA A 653 25.30 -16.82 2.76
C ALA A 653 25.55 -18.29 2.43
N ASP A 654 26.69 -18.83 2.88
CA ASP A 654 27.06 -20.24 2.69
C ASP A 654 26.12 -21.17 3.48
N ASP A 655 25.76 -20.76 4.70
CA ASP A 655 24.71 -21.36 5.52
C ASP A 655 23.44 -20.49 5.47
N GLU A 656 22.26 -21.11 5.47
CA GLU A 656 20.97 -20.39 5.47
C GLU A 656 20.61 -19.76 6.82
N TYR A 657 21.21 -20.22 7.91
CA TYR A 657 21.07 -19.66 9.27
C TYR A 657 22.12 -18.60 9.60
N ASP A 658 23.05 -18.34 8.69
CA ASP A 658 24.01 -17.25 8.83
C ASP A 658 23.47 -15.96 8.21
N TYR A 659 23.86 -14.83 8.81
CA TYR A 659 23.59 -13.53 8.23
C TYR A 659 24.45 -13.32 6.97
N PRO A 660 23.88 -12.72 5.90
CA PRO A 660 24.67 -12.33 4.74
C PRO A 660 25.81 -11.38 5.10
N GLU A 661 27.01 -11.63 4.54
CA GLU A 661 28.20 -10.80 4.81
C GLU A 661 28.02 -9.33 4.37
N ASP A 662 27.17 -9.08 3.37
CA ASP A 662 26.90 -7.75 2.85
C ASP A 662 25.70 -7.05 3.52
N LEU A 663 25.06 -7.69 4.51
CA LEU A 663 24.06 -7.03 5.35
C LEU A 663 24.78 -6.11 6.35
N PRO A 664 24.53 -4.78 6.32
CA PRO A 664 25.14 -3.86 7.26
C PRO A 664 24.70 -4.15 8.71
N GLN A 665 25.57 -3.86 9.66
CA GLN A 665 25.26 -3.93 11.09
C GLN A 665 25.32 -2.52 11.69
N LEU A 666 24.26 -2.12 12.38
CA LEU A 666 24.16 -0.94 13.21
C LEU A 666 24.56 -1.30 14.65
N GLN A 667 25.61 -0.70 15.17
CA GLN A 667 26.03 -0.84 16.56
C GLN A 667 25.65 0.42 17.35
N VAL A 668 24.83 0.24 18.38
CA VAL A 668 24.30 1.35 19.20
C VAL A 668 24.49 1.09 20.68
N ASN A 669 24.87 2.12 21.42
CA ASN A 669 25.05 2.09 22.86
C ASN A 669 23.95 2.92 23.54
N ARG A 670 22.99 2.22 24.14
CA ARG A 670 21.83 2.84 24.80
C ARG A 670 22.20 3.58 26.08
N LEU A 671 23.24 3.12 26.80
CA LEU A 671 23.72 3.78 28.02
C LEU A 671 24.38 5.13 27.71
N LYS A 672 25.17 5.22 26.62
CA LYS A 672 25.72 6.49 26.13
C LYS A 672 24.61 7.45 25.71
N ALA A 673 23.60 6.95 25.01
CA ALA A 673 22.44 7.76 24.63
C ALA A 673 21.66 8.26 25.84
N ALA A 674 21.48 7.43 26.88
CA ALA A 674 20.87 7.86 28.14
C ALA A 674 21.68 8.95 28.85
N ALA A 675 23.01 8.84 28.88
CA ALA A 675 23.88 9.86 29.46
C ALA A 675 23.90 11.18 28.65
N ALA A 676 23.72 11.11 27.33
CA ALA A 676 23.61 12.29 26.47
C ALA A 676 22.47 13.22 26.88
N LYS A 677 21.40 12.66 27.44
CA LYS A 677 20.23 13.39 27.96
C LYS A 677 20.60 14.33 29.12
N CYS A 678 21.72 14.09 29.81
CA CYS A 678 22.18 14.92 30.92
C CYS A 678 23.07 16.10 30.48
N HIS A 679 23.43 16.20 29.19
CA HIS A 679 24.33 17.23 28.64
C HIS A 679 23.70 17.93 27.43
N GLU A 680 22.63 18.69 27.68
CA GLU A 680 21.68 19.13 26.66
C GLU A 680 22.22 20.26 25.74
N GLY A 681 21.74 20.30 24.49
CA GLY A 681 21.94 21.45 23.59
C GLY A 681 23.29 21.58 22.88
N THR A 682 24.20 20.61 23.01
CA THR A 682 25.50 20.60 22.31
C THR A 682 25.52 19.65 21.11
N ILE A 683 26.36 19.92 20.12
CA ILE A 683 26.58 18.98 19.00
C ILE A 683 27.17 17.66 19.53
N SER A 684 28.00 17.72 20.57
CA SER A 684 28.56 16.53 21.20
C SER A 684 27.48 15.60 21.77
N SER A 685 26.47 16.13 22.48
CA SER A 685 25.38 15.29 22.99
C SER A 685 24.44 14.79 21.90
N LEU A 686 24.29 15.55 20.81
CA LEU A 686 23.58 15.08 19.63
C LEU A 686 24.20 13.81 19.04
N PHE A 687 25.52 13.72 18.92
CA PHE A 687 26.20 12.52 18.42
C PHE A 687 26.19 11.35 19.41
N LEU A 688 26.02 11.61 20.71
CA LEU A 688 25.87 10.56 21.72
C LEU A 688 24.45 9.95 21.75
N SER A 689 23.45 10.63 21.22
CA SER A 689 22.06 10.14 21.13
C SER A 689 21.93 8.90 20.22
N LEU A 690 20.84 8.14 20.33
CA LEU A 690 20.58 7.03 19.38
C LEU A 690 20.43 7.56 17.94
N PHE A 691 19.84 8.76 17.80
CA PHE A 691 19.76 9.43 16.50
C PHE A 691 21.15 9.70 15.92
N GLY A 692 22.06 10.26 16.71
CA GLY A 692 23.42 10.62 16.31
C GLY A 692 24.29 9.41 15.98
N GLN A 693 24.27 8.39 16.85
CA GLN A 693 24.98 7.13 16.63
C GLN A 693 24.53 6.45 15.33
N ALA A 694 23.21 6.41 15.08
CA ALA A 694 22.69 5.86 13.83
C ALA A 694 23.04 6.71 12.61
N PHE A 695 23.08 8.04 12.76
CA PHE A 695 23.50 8.94 11.68
C PHE A 695 24.95 8.66 11.25
N GLU A 696 25.88 8.51 12.20
CA GLU A 696 27.29 8.22 11.90
C GLU A 696 27.48 6.90 11.14
N GLU A 697 26.72 5.86 11.50
CA GLU A 697 26.88 4.54 10.89
C GLU A 697 26.11 4.36 9.57
N LEU A 698 24.90 4.91 9.47
CA LEU A 698 23.99 4.59 8.35
C LEU A 698 23.95 5.66 7.26
N HIS A 699 24.07 6.95 7.59
CA HIS A 699 23.81 8.05 6.65
C HIS A 699 24.73 7.98 5.41
N PHE A 700 25.99 7.60 5.62
CA PHE A 700 27.01 7.55 4.57
C PHE A 700 27.03 6.22 3.79
N LEU A 701 26.16 5.27 4.13
CA LEU A 701 26.06 4.02 3.39
C LEU A 701 25.47 4.26 1.98
N PRO A 702 25.89 3.48 0.97
CA PRO A 702 25.28 3.55 -0.35
C PRO A 702 23.76 3.30 -0.29
N LEU A 703 22.95 4.08 -1.02
CA LEU A 703 21.49 3.92 -1.04
C LEU A 703 21.02 2.51 -1.38
N LYS A 704 21.80 1.76 -2.18
CA LYS A 704 21.48 0.35 -2.49
C LYS A 704 21.46 -0.53 -1.22
N THR A 705 22.32 -0.22 -0.26
CA THR A 705 22.45 -0.92 1.02
C THR A 705 21.31 -0.53 1.95
N LEU A 706 20.97 0.76 2.03
CA LEU A 706 19.82 1.21 2.85
C LEU A 706 18.46 0.69 2.32
N ARG A 707 18.38 0.38 1.01
CA ARG A 707 17.21 -0.27 0.38
C ARG A 707 17.25 -1.81 0.43
N MET A 708 18.18 -2.40 1.18
CA MET A 708 18.19 -3.86 1.35
C MET A 708 16.90 -4.35 2.00
N VAL A 709 16.43 -5.51 1.56
CA VAL A 709 15.28 -6.19 2.13
C VAL A 709 15.68 -7.64 2.37
N TYR A 710 15.86 -7.97 3.65
CA TYR A 710 16.24 -9.29 4.12
C TYR A 710 15.28 -9.76 5.22
N SER A 711 14.96 -11.06 5.24
CA SER A 711 14.29 -11.73 6.36
C SER A 711 15.11 -12.96 6.69
N HIS A 712 15.50 -13.12 7.94
CA HIS A 712 16.23 -14.30 8.39
C HIS A 712 15.26 -15.48 8.56
N PRO A 713 15.65 -16.75 8.32
CA PRO A 713 14.72 -17.89 8.42
C PRO A 713 14.14 -18.14 9.83
N MET A 714 14.83 -17.69 10.87
CA MET A 714 14.35 -17.75 12.26
C MET A 714 13.44 -16.59 12.65
N ASP A 715 13.28 -15.63 11.74
CA ASP A 715 12.44 -14.47 11.94
C ASP A 715 11.18 -14.71 11.12
N ASP A 716 10.01 -14.65 11.76
CA ASP A 716 8.70 -14.91 11.15
C ASP A 716 8.31 -13.82 10.13
N GLY A 717 9.08 -13.69 9.04
CA GLY A 717 8.89 -12.76 7.93
C GLY A 717 9.29 -11.29 8.16
N GLN A 718 9.94 -10.93 9.27
CA GLN A 718 10.34 -9.54 9.54
C GLN A 718 11.43 -9.07 8.57
N LEU A 719 11.08 -8.10 7.72
CA LEU A 719 12.02 -7.47 6.78
C LEU A 719 12.97 -6.52 7.52
N ARG A 720 14.23 -6.43 7.09
CA ARG A 720 15.24 -5.48 7.59
C ARG A 720 16.21 -5.01 6.50
N SER A 721 16.73 -3.80 6.68
CA SER A 721 17.83 -3.25 5.87
C SER A 721 19.21 -3.43 6.50
N PHE A 722 19.26 -3.64 7.82
CA PHE A 722 20.47 -3.79 8.61
C PHE A 722 20.19 -4.67 9.84
N LYS A 723 21.24 -5.24 10.42
CA LYS A 723 21.22 -5.92 11.72
C LYS A 723 21.48 -4.92 12.84
N VAL A 724 20.80 -5.00 13.97
CA VAL A 724 21.07 -4.17 15.15
C VAL A 724 21.89 -4.94 16.17
N LYS A 725 22.88 -4.27 16.78
CA LYS A 725 23.65 -4.78 17.92
C LYS A 725 23.69 -3.71 19.01
N PHE A 726 23.11 -4.02 20.16
CA PHE A 726 23.23 -3.15 21.32
C PHE A 726 24.58 -3.41 22.03
N GLU A 727 25.42 -2.39 22.12
CA GLU A 727 26.75 -2.49 22.74
C GLU A 727 26.61 -2.76 24.24
N GLY A 728 27.29 -3.81 24.73
CA GLY A 728 27.25 -4.23 26.14
C GLY A 728 26.05 -5.10 26.50
N GLU A 729 25.16 -5.39 25.53
CA GLU A 729 23.97 -6.19 25.75
C GLU A 729 24.07 -7.48 24.92
N GLY A 730 23.96 -8.63 25.57
CA GLY A 730 24.13 -9.96 24.96
C GLY A 730 22.92 -10.42 24.12
N VAL A 731 22.37 -9.55 23.28
CA VAL A 731 21.14 -9.80 22.52
C VAL A 731 21.45 -9.96 21.03
N ASP A 732 20.97 -11.06 20.44
CA ASP A 732 21.01 -11.30 18.99
C ASP A 732 19.76 -10.78 18.29
N ASP A 733 19.94 -10.12 17.14
CA ASP A 733 18.85 -9.49 16.40
C ASP A 733 18.10 -10.43 15.48
N TYR A 734 17.17 -11.21 16.05
CA TYR A 734 16.14 -11.95 15.32
C TYR A 734 14.89 -11.08 15.03
N GLY A 735 15.04 -9.75 14.95
CA GLY A 735 13.97 -8.79 14.64
C GLY A 735 13.41 -8.02 15.82
N GLY A 736 13.55 -8.53 17.04
CA GLY A 736 13.24 -7.78 18.26
C GLY A 736 14.07 -6.49 18.36
N PRO A 737 15.42 -6.60 18.42
CA PRO A 737 16.30 -5.43 18.48
C PRO A 737 16.11 -4.42 17.35
N TYR A 738 15.84 -4.89 16.12
CA TYR A 738 15.53 -4.01 14.99
C TYR A 738 14.27 -3.15 15.25
N ARG A 739 13.18 -3.75 15.74
CA ARG A 739 11.94 -3.03 16.10
C ARG A 739 12.16 -2.07 17.28
N GLU A 740 12.87 -2.54 18.30
CA GLU A 740 13.13 -1.76 19.51
C GLU A 740 13.97 -0.52 19.21
N PHE A 741 15.02 -0.66 18.40
CA PHE A 741 15.86 0.47 17.98
C PHE A 741 15.02 1.58 17.37
N PHE A 742 14.13 1.26 16.41
CA PHE A 742 13.26 2.27 15.81
C PHE A 742 12.28 2.88 16.81
N SER A 743 11.71 2.07 17.71
CA SER A 743 10.83 2.55 18.77
C SER A 743 11.53 3.61 19.64
N GLN A 744 12.76 3.32 20.10
CA GLN A 744 13.55 4.23 20.93
C GLN A 744 14.09 5.43 20.15
N PHE A 745 14.54 5.24 18.90
CA PHE A 745 15.00 6.31 18.02
C PHE A 745 13.94 7.40 17.84
N PHE A 746 12.69 7.03 17.55
CA PHE A 746 11.61 8.01 17.39
C PHE A 746 11.08 8.53 18.72
N ALA A 747 11.16 7.76 19.81
CA ALA A 747 10.83 8.25 21.14
C ALA A 747 11.79 9.35 21.61
N GLU A 748 13.09 9.19 21.35
CA GLU A 748 14.14 10.16 21.71
C GLU A 748 13.93 11.51 20.98
N LEU A 749 13.50 11.49 19.72
CA LEU A 749 13.15 12.70 18.95
C LEU A 749 11.98 13.50 19.54
N GLN A 750 11.07 12.83 20.26
CA GLN A 750 9.84 13.43 20.81
C GLN A 750 9.94 13.68 22.32
N MET A 751 11.10 13.42 22.93
CA MET A 751 11.30 13.55 24.36
C MET A 751 11.41 15.02 24.76
N LEU A 752 10.66 15.43 25.79
CA LEU A 752 10.66 16.79 26.33
C LEU A 752 11.62 16.90 27.53
N HIS A 753 12.18 18.08 27.74
CA HIS A 753 12.89 18.38 28.98
C HIS A 753 11.96 18.30 30.20
N VAL A 754 12.47 17.76 31.31
CA VAL A 754 11.80 17.81 32.62
C VAL A 754 12.60 18.78 33.49
N PRO A 755 12.03 19.91 33.94
CA PRO A 755 12.76 20.83 34.80
C PRO A 755 13.03 20.14 36.15
N GLU A 756 14.28 20.18 36.62
CA GLU A 756 14.60 19.83 38.00
C GLU A 756 13.91 20.86 38.91
N SER A 757 13.08 20.41 39.86
CA SER A 757 12.57 21.33 40.87
C SER A 757 13.73 21.72 41.78
N ASP A 758 14.01 23.02 41.87
CA ASP A 758 15.00 23.53 42.81
C ASP A 758 14.57 23.15 44.24
N GLY A 759 15.23 22.11 44.77
CA GLY A 759 15.03 21.61 46.11
C GLY A 759 15.54 22.61 47.13
N ASN A 760 14.69 23.56 47.52
CA ASN A 760 14.92 24.37 48.70
C ASN A 760 13.62 24.55 49.51
N SER A 761 13.08 23.45 50.02
CA SER A 761 12.21 23.49 51.20
C SER A 761 12.38 22.23 52.05
N THR A 762 12.65 22.47 53.33
CA THR A 762 12.95 21.56 54.42
C THR A 762 11.97 20.40 54.64
N ASN A 763 12.52 19.23 54.94
CA ASN A 763 12.01 18.13 55.78
C ASN A 763 10.49 17.89 55.79
N ASN A 764 10.05 16.84 55.08
CA ASN A 764 9.26 15.77 55.70
C ASN A 764 9.40 14.49 54.87
N ALA A 765 9.80 13.42 55.53
CA ALA A 765 9.86 12.08 54.98
C ALA A 765 8.42 11.56 54.80
N ASP A 766 8.03 11.24 53.57
CA ASP A 766 7.07 10.18 53.29
C ASP A 766 7.25 9.68 51.84
N ASN A 767 7.21 8.36 51.72
CA ASN A 767 7.55 7.55 50.56
C ASN A 767 6.69 7.82 49.31
N SER A 768 7.33 8.04 48.16
CA SER A 768 6.90 7.51 46.84
C SER A 768 7.87 7.98 45.74
N ALA A 769 8.98 7.27 45.56
CA ALA A 769 9.84 7.42 44.38
C ALA A 769 9.38 6.42 43.30
N ASN A 770 8.42 6.83 42.48
CA ASN A 770 8.06 6.16 41.23
C ASN A 770 7.99 7.24 40.13
N GLY A 771 9.11 7.45 39.44
CA GLY A 771 9.22 8.32 38.28
C GLY A 771 9.84 7.54 37.13
N GLY A 772 9.07 6.65 36.51
CA GLY A 772 9.40 6.06 35.22
C GLY A 772 8.92 6.97 34.07
N PRO A 773 9.51 6.89 32.87
CA PRO A 773 9.12 7.70 31.72
C PRO A 773 7.84 7.11 31.09
N SER A 774 6.72 7.25 31.78
CA SER A 774 5.41 6.95 31.23
C SER A 774 4.37 7.89 31.84
N SER A 775 4.32 9.12 31.32
CA SER A 775 3.08 9.91 31.34
C SER A 775 3.24 11.17 30.50
N THR A 776 2.54 11.25 29.37
CA THR A 776 2.14 12.52 28.72
C THR A 776 0.98 13.20 29.46
N SER A 777 0.83 12.95 30.76
CA SER A 777 -0.17 13.57 31.62
C SER A 777 0.49 14.22 32.83
N LEU A 778 1.49 15.05 32.58
CA LEU A 778 1.92 16.05 33.56
C LEU A 778 0.88 17.18 33.53
N LYS A 779 0.02 17.23 34.55
CA LYS A 779 -0.70 18.47 34.89
C LYS A 779 0.35 19.45 35.41
N VAL A 780 0.90 20.28 34.53
CA VAL A 780 1.88 21.32 34.88
C VAL A 780 1.12 22.56 35.35
N ASP A 781 1.56 23.14 36.48
CA ASP A 781 1.03 24.37 37.05
C ASP A 781 1.22 25.58 36.10
N PRO A 782 0.38 26.63 36.17
CA PRO A 782 0.28 27.70 35.15
C PRO A 782 1.45 28.71 35.10
N GLY A 783 2.69 28.32 35.44
CA GLY A 783 3.82 29.25 35.56
C GLY A 783 5.22 28.69 35.29
N VAL A 784 5.37 27.43 34.88
CA VAL A 784 6.69 26.85 34.57
C VAL A 784 6.88 26.79 33.05
N SER A 785 7.86 27.52 32.52
CA SER A 785 8.25 27.48 31.11
C SER A 785 9.01 26.19 30.81
N VAL A 786 8.33 25.15 30.35
CA VAL A 786 8.95 23.91 29.84
C VAL A 786 8.39 23.63 28.47
N SER A 787 9.18 23.73 27.39
CA SER A 787 8.63 23.56 26.03
C SER A 787 9.64 23.19 24.93
N GLU A 788 10.80 22.60 25.23
CA GLU A 788 11.77 22.19 24.19
C GLU A 788 11.99 20.68 24.18
N CYS A 789 12.17 20.11 22.99
CA CYS A 789 12.58 18.72 22.81
C CYS A 789 14.08 18.58 23.08
N VAL A 790 14.48 17.44 23.67
CA VAL A 790 15.89 17.15 23.95
C VAL A 790 16.73 17.14 22.67
N LEU A 791 16.17 16.61 21.58
CA LEU A 791 16.73 16.74 20.24
C LEU A 791 16.04 17.89 19.49
N PRO A 792 16.78 18.74 18.78
CA PRO A 792 16.25 20.01 18.28
C PRO A 792 15.38 19.89 17.02
N PHE A 793 15.18 18.68 16.47
CA PHE A 793 14.53 18.48 15.17
C PHE A 793 13.01 18.64 15.18
N LEU A 794 12.38 18.44 16.35
CA LEU A 794 10.94 18.56 16.55
C LEU A 794 10.65 19.68 17.55
N LEU A 795 9.45 20.26 17.40
CA LEU A 795 8.90 21.24 18.34
C LEU A 795 7.53 20.73 18.83
N PRO A 796 7.21 20.87 20.12
CA PRO A 796 5.85 20.69 20.60
C PRO A 796 4.92 21.67 19.87
N SER A 797 3.67 21.26 19.62
CA SER A 797 2.68 22.15 19.02
C SER A 797 2.51 23.44 19.85
N PRO A 798 2.19 24.59 19.21
CA PRO A 798 1.81 25.80 19.93
C PRO A 798 0.69 25.59 20.97
N ASN A 799 -0.25 24.67 20.71
CA ASN A 799 -1.28 24.23 21.66
C ASN A 799 -0.70 23.65 22.97
N TRP A 800 0.38 22.86 22.89
CA TRP A 800 1.11 22.42 24.08
C TRP A 800 1.63 23.61 24.88
N ARG A 801 2.44 24.46 24.22
CA ARG A 801 3.11 25.62 24.80
C ARG A 801 2.13 26.60 25.45
N ASN A 802 0.99 26.85 24.79
CA ASN A 802 0.04 27.88 25.20
C ASN A 802 -0.99 27.40 26.23
N GLY A 803 -1.02 26.12 26.62
CA GLY A 803 -2.05 25.67 27.57
C GLY A 803 -3.42 25.35 26.95
N VAL A 804 -3.59 25.46 25.63
CA VAL A 804 -4.91 25.54 24.97
C VAL A 804 -5.01 24.61 23.76
N GLY A 805 -6.25 24.37 23.29
CA GLY A 805 -6.50 23.52 22.13
C GLY A 805 -6.46 22.01 22.43
N ALA A 806 -6.98 21.23 21.49
CA ALA A 806 -6.87 19.77 21.50
C ALA A 806 -5.54 19.32 20.90
N ASN A 807 -5.21 18.02 20.99
CA ASN A 807 -4.04 17.41 20.35
C ASN A 807 -2.70 18.03 20.78
N ARG A 808 -2.57 18.34 22.07
CA ARG A 808 -1.38 19.01 22.64
C ARG A 808 -0.13 18.12 22.53
N GLU A 809 -0.31 16.81 22.46
CA GLU A 809 0.74 15.81 22.29
C GLU A 809 1.37 15.78 20.89
N LYS A 810 0.96 16.66 19.96
CA LYS A 810 1.46 16.68 18.58
C LYS A 810 2.75 17.51 18.42
N PHE A 811 3.60 17.07 17.49
CA PHE A 811 4.87 17.72 17.15
C PHE A 811 4.91 18.26 15.70
N VAL A 812 5.64 19.35 15.49
CA VAL A 812 5.97 19.93 14.16
C VAL A 812 7.48 19.92 13.93
N LEU A 813 7.92 20.08 12.67
CA LEU A 813 9.35 20.15 12.35
C LEU A 813 9.96 21.50 12.76
N ASN A 814 11.19 21.49 13.26
CA ASN A 814 11.93 22.70 13.58
C ASN A 814 12.65 23.28 12.34
N GLY A 815 11.95 24.13 11.57
CA GLY A 815 12.53 24.81 10.41
C GLY A 815 13.57 25.89 10.75
N ALA A 816 13.66 26.34 12.00
CA ALA A 816 14.59 27.39 12.42
C ALA A 816 16.07 26.95 12.29
N LEU A 817 16.35 25.66 12.42
CA LEU A 817 17.71 25.08 12.34
C LEU A 817 18.39 25.27 10.98
N ILE A 818 17.63 25.48 9.92
CA ILE A 818 18.15 25.59 8.55
C ILE A 818 17.88 26.96 7.90
N SER A 819 17.14 27.83 8.60
CA SER A 819 16.79 29.17 8.13
C SER A 819 18.02 30.07 8.03
N ARG A 820 18.25 30.69 6.86
CA ARG A 820 19.38 31.63 6.65
C ARG A 820 19.22 32.99 7.34
N HIS A 821 18.01 33.35 7.79
CA HIS A 821 17.66 34.69 8.28
C HIS A 821 18.08 34.99 9.74
N VAL A 822 18.87 34.14 10.39
CA VAL A 822 19.13 34.22 11.85
C VAL A 822 20.19 35.27 12.25
N GLU A 823 21.04 35.76 11.32
CA GLU A 823 22.21 36.53 11.76
C GLU A 823 22.08 38.07 11.79
N ASP A 824 21.04 38.67 11.21
CA ASP A 824 20.99 40.14 11.15
C ASP A 824 20.36 40.83 12.38
N ASN A 825 19.56 40.13 13.20
CA ASN A 825 18.83 40.76 14.32
C ASN A 825 19.27 40.36 15.74
N LEU A 826 20.23 39.44 15.91
CA LEU A 826 20.72 39.00 17.24
C LEU A 826 21.94 39.78 17.78
N LYS A 827 22.20 41.00 17.27
CA LYS A 827 23.31 41.85 17.75
C LYS A 827 23.04 42.62 19.05
N THR A 828 21.96 42.35 19.77
CA THR A 828 21.65 43.05 21.03
C THR A 828 21.16 42.13 22.15
N SER A 829 22.02 41.21 22.61
CA SER A 829 22.27 40.92 24.04
C SER A 829 23.17 39.67 24.18
N ALA A 830 24.00 39.64 25.22
CA ALA A 830 24.96 38.59 25.60
C ALA A 830 26.27 38.50 24.77
N ARG A 831 27.27 39.27 25.22
CA ARG A 831 28.70 38.97 24.99
C ARG A 831 29.07 37.68 25.72
N THR A 832 29.04 36.55 25.02
CA THR A 832 29.75 35.34 25.43
C THR A 832 30.75 34.99 24.33
N ARG A 833 32.04 34.91 24.67
CA ARG A 833 33.11 34.58 23.73
C ARG A 833 32.82 33.21 23.10
N ALA A 834 32.49 33.20 21.81
CA ALA A 834 32.46 31.97 21.02
C ALA A 834 33.88 31.38 20.99
N SER A 835 33.99 30.11 21.36
CA SER A 835 35.20 29.31 21.19
C SER A 835 35.58 29.25 19.69
N PRO A 836 36.88 29.18 19.34
CA PRO A 836 37.30 29.05 17.95
C PRO A 836 37.00 27.61 17.50
N GLY A 837 36.07 27.39 16.56
CA GLY A 837 35.79 26.01 16.12
C GLY A 837 34.89 25.80 14.92
N GLU A 838 33.67 26.35 14.87
CA GLU A 838 32.68 25.92 13.87
C GLU A 838 31.91 27.12 13.31
N SER A 839 31.84 27.21 11.97
CA SER A 839 31.08 28.23 11.27
C SER A 839 29.58 27.93 11.37
N ALA A 840 28.72 28.95 11.53
CA ALA A 840 27.26 28.78 11.58
C ALA A 840 26.71 28.02 10.35
N GLU A 841 27.36 28.18 9.19
CA GLU A 841 27.00 27.45 7.97
C GLU A 841 27.33 25.95 8.04
N GLU A 842 28.41 25.55 8.72
CA GLU A 842 28.75 24.12 8.91
C GLU A 842 27.71 23.44 9.79
N LYS A 843 27.28 24.12 10.86
CA LYS A 843 26.19 23.66 11.74
C LYS A 843 24.86 23.54 10.99
N ARG A 844 24.54 24.54 10.15
CA ARG A 844 23.35 24.52 9.28
C ARG A 844 23.38 23.33 8.31
N GLN A 845 24.52 23.09 7.66
CA GLN A 845 24.69 21.99 6.72
C GLN A 845 24.53 20.63 7.41
N LEU A 846 25.11 20.46 8.61
CA LEU A 846 24.92 19.26 9.42
C LEU A 846 23.44 19.00 9.72
N TYR A 847 22.68 20.02 10.15
CA TYR A 847 21.24 19.85 10.37
C TYR A 847 20.47 19.49 9.09
N CYS A 848 20.85 20.04 7.94
CA CYS A 848 20.27 19.64 6.66
C CYS A 848 20.49 18.15 6.38
N GLU A 849 21.72 17.65 6.59
CA GLU A 849 22.06 16.23 6.43
C GLU A 849 21.31 15.34 7.42
N MET A 850 21.15 15.79 8.66
CA MET A 850 20.41 15.06 9.69
C MET A 850 18.89 15.04 9.41
N PHE A 851 18.29 16.12 8.89
CA PHE A 851 16.90 16.08 8.41
C PHE A 851 16.73 15.18 7.19
N HIS A 852 17.71 15.14 6.30
CA HIS A 852 17.72 14.18 5.20
C HIS A 852 17.77 12.74 5.75
N PHE A 853 18.62 12.48 6.74
CA PHE A 853 18.70 11.19 7.41
C PHE A 853 17.40 10.80 8.13
N LEU A 854 16.72 11.74 8.80
CA LEU A 854 15.39 11.51 9.36
C LEU A 854 14.40 10.99 8.29
N GLY A 855 14.43 11.60 7.10
CA GLY A 855 13.69 11.10 5.94
C GLY A 855 14.07 9.67 5.54
N GLN A 856 15.37 9.34 5.53
CA GLN A 856 15.86 7.99 5.24
C GLN A 856 15.36 6.97 6.26
N MET A 857 15.31 7.33 7.54
CA MET A 857 14.83 6.45 8.62
C MET A 857 13.32 6.22 8.54
N ILE A 858 12.53 7.26 8.25
CA ILE A 858 11.10 7.12 7.96
C ILE A 858 10.89 6.18 6.75
N GLY A 859 11.66 6.38 5.68
CA GLY A 859 11.60 5.53 4.50
C GLY A 859 11.99 4.08 4.77
N THR A 860 12.96 3.86 5.66
CA THR A 860 13.41 2.53 6.05
C THR A 860 12.30 1.80 6.80
N CYS A 861 11.66 2.42 7.80
CA CYS A 861 10.51 1.85 8.50
C CYS A 861 9.38 1.45 7.55
N LEU A 862 9.01 2.33 6.61
CA LEU A 862 7.95 2.05 5.64
C LEU A 862 8.31 0.90 4.69
N ARG A 863 9.58 0.80 4.28
CA ARG A 863 10.08 -0.28 3.42
C ARG A 863 10.11 -1.62 4.15
N THR A 864 10.54 -1.63 5.41
CA THR A 864 10.68 -2.84 6.23
C THR A 864 9.43 -3.18 7.05
N ARG A 865 8.37 -2.37 6.93
CA ARG A 865 7.07 -2.56 7.59
C ARG A 865 7.18 -2.56 9.11
N VAL A 866 8.02 -1.67 9.64
CA VAL A 866 8.15 -1.42 11.08
C VAL A 866 7.25 -0.25 11.47
N CYS A 867 6.24 -0.53 12.29
CA CYS A 867 5.38 0.51 12.85
C CYS A 867 6.02 1.12 14.10
N VAL A 868 6.01 2.45 14.22
CA VAL A 868 6.62 3.21 15.33
C VAL A 868 5.65 4.24 15.88
N ARG A 869 5.82 4.67 17.12
CA ARG A 869 5.02 5.79 17.64
C ARG A 869 5.63 7.11 17.19
N LEU A 870 4.92 7.84 16.34
CA LEU A 870 5.32 9.15 15.84
C LEU A 870 4.10 10.10 15.86
N ASP A 871 4.04 10.96 16.86
CA ASP A 871 2.91 11.85 17.15
C ASP A 871 3.07 13.20 16.41
N LEU A 872 3.32 13.14 15.10
CA LEU A 872 3.42 14.35 14.25
C LEU A 872 2.04 14.96 13.98
N ALA A 873 2.00 16.28 13.83
CA ALA A 873 0.81 17.03 13.42
C ALA A 873 0.37 16.66 11.99
N MET A 874 -0.93 16.83 11.71
CA MET A 874 -1.52 16.55 10.39
C MET A 874 -0.84 17.33 9.28
N SER A 875 -0.41 18.57 9.54
CA SER A 875 0.30 19.41 8.57
C SER A 875 1.60 18.76 8.10
N VAL A 876 2.31 18.06 8.98
CA VAL A 876 3.55 17.34 8.65
C VAL A 876 3.23 16.13 7.78
N TRP A 877 2.22 15.33 8.15
CA TRP A 877 1.78 14.17 7.38
C TRP A 877 1.28 14.55 5.98
N LYS A 878 0.47 15.60 5.88
CA LYS A 878 -0.02 16.15 4.62
C LYS A 878 1.13 16.54 3.71
N GLN A 879 2.12 17.28 4.21
CA GLN A 879 3.27 17.66 3.39
C GLN A 879 4.12 16.44 2.95
N LEU A 880 4.27 15.42 3.80
CA LEU A 880 5.01 14.19 3.45
C LEU A 880 4.40 13.41 2.28
N VAL A 881 3.08 13.54 2.04
CA VAL A 881 2.40 12.95 0.87
C VAL A 881 2.05 13.97 -0.21
N ALA A 882 2.51 15.22 -0.06
CA ALA A 882 2.09 16.35 -0.90
C ALA A 882 0.56 16.46 -1.05
N GLU A 883 -0.19 16.31 0.07
CA GLU A 883 -1.60 16.70 0.10
C GLU A 883 -1.72 18.20 -0.08
N ASP A 884 -2.64 18.60 -0.95
CA ASP A 884 -2.90 20.01 -1.20
C ASP A 884 -3.78 20.59 -0.09
N ASP A 885 -3.31 21.65 0.56
CA ASP A 885 -4.07 22.46 1.51
C ASP A 885 -4.61 23.76 0.83
N SER A 886 -4.77 23.77 -0.50
CA SER A 886 -5.29 24.93 -1.24
C SER A 886 -6.68 25.38 -0.82
N SER A 887 -7.51 24.48 -0.28
CA SER A 887 -8.78 24.88 0.35
C SER A 887 -8.52 25.49 1.72
N VAL A 888 -9.10 26.67 1.95
CA VAL A 888 -9.01 27.39 3.23
C VAL A 888 -9.51 26.53 4.38
N GLU A 889 -10.53 25.70 4.18
CA GLU A 889 -11.08 24.79 5.19
C GLU A 889 -10.02 23.78 5.69
N SER A 890 -9.33 23.09 4.77
CA SER A 890 -8.28 22.11 5.11
C SER A 890 -7.09 22.76 5.82
N ALA A 891 -6.69 23.96 5.40
CA ALA A 891 -5.62 24.72 6.05
C ALA A 891 -6.01 25.16 7.47
N LEU A 892 -7.27 25.56 7.67
CA LEU A 892 -7.79 25.92 8.99
C LEU A 892 -7.92 24.73 9.94
N GLU A 893 -8.26 23.54 9.43
CA GLU A 893 -8.24 22.31 10.23
C GLU A 893 -6.82 21.99 10.73
N ALA A 894 -5.84 22.10 9.85
CA ALA A 894 -4.43 21.92 10.22
C ALA A 894 -3.96 22.97 11.23
N LEU A 895 -4.32 24.24 11.02
CA LEU A 895 -4.00 25.32 11.95
C LEU A 895 -4.66 25.10 13.33
N LYS A 896 -5.92 24.66 13.37
CA LYS A 896 -6.64 24.39 14.61
C LYS A 896 -5.99 23.30 15.45
N GLU A 897 -5.44 22.26 14.81
CA GLU A 897 -4.75 21.16 15.50
C GLU A 897 -3.48 21.61 16.20
N ILE A 898 -2.70 22.50 15.57
CA ILE A 898 -1.40 22.92 16.10
C ILE A 898 -1.47 24.22 16.91
N ASP A 899 -2.34 25.15 16.53
CA ASP A 899 -2.40 26.52 17.04
C ASP A 899 -3.84 27.07 17.06
N PHE A 900 -4.57 26.68 18.09
CA PHE A 900 -5.96 27.09 18.32
C PHE A 900 -6.09 28.61 18.50
N VAL A 901 -5.06 29.28 19.01
CA VAL A 901 -5.06 30.74 19.21
C VAL A 901 -5.05 31.45 17.87
N ALA A 902 -4.11 31.10 16.97
CA ALA A 902 -4.06 31.65 15.62
C ALA A 902 -5.32 31.32 14.81
N TYR A 903 -5.84 30.09 14.95
CA TYR A 903 -7.11 29.69 14.33
C TYR A 903 -8.29 30.56 14.82
N SER A 904 -8.40 30.78 16.14
CA SER A 904 -9.46 31.58 16.75
C SER A 904 -9.40 33.04 16.30
N LEU A 905 -8.19 33.61 16.22
CA LEU A 905 -7.94 34.94 15.68
C LEU A 905 -8.42 35.04 14.22
N TRP A 906 -8.02 34.08 13.37
CA TRP A 906 -8.45 34.03 11.97
C TRP A 906 -9.98 34.00 11.84
N LYS A 907 -10.66 33.12 12.60
CA LYS A 907 -12.13 32.99 12.58
C LYS A 907 -12.84 34.25 13.05
N THR A 908 -12.31 34.90 14.09
CA THR A 908 -12.86 36.14 14.63
C THR A 908 -12.78 37.26 13.59
N LEU A 909 -11.60 37.47 13.00
CA LEU A 909 -11.38 38.48 11.96
C LEU A 909 -12.19 38.19 10.69
N ARG A 910 -12.33 36.93 10.29
CA ARG A 910 -13.20 36.56 9.17
C ARG A 910 -14.67 36.88 9.44
N GLY A 911 -15.15 36.63 10.66
CA GLY A 911 -16.48 37.01 11.11
C GLY A 911 -16.72 38.52 11.03
N ILE A 912 -15.75 39.32 11.48
CA ILE A 912 -15.77 40.79 11.37
C ILE A 912 -15.79 41.22 9.90
N SER A 913 -14.96 40.62 9.03
CA SER A 913 -14.94 40.88 7.57
C SER A 913 -16.31 40.64 6.93
N ASP A 914 -16.93 39.50 7.23
CA ASP A 914 -18.22 39.11 6.65
C ASP A 914 -19.37 40.01 7.16
N ASP A 915 -19.34 40.39 8.44
CA ASP A 915 -20.30 41.34 9.02
C ASP A 915 -20.15 42.75 8.43
N LEU A 916 -18.91 43.24 8.26
CA LEU A 916 -18.63 44.53 7.61
C LEU A 916 -19.08 44.55 6.14
N LYS A 917 -18.97 43.42 5.42
CA LYS A 917 -19.49 43.26 4.05
C LYS A 917 -21.01 43.29 4.02
N ARG A 918 -21.69 42.61 4.96
CA ARG A 918 -23.16 42.62 5.10
C ARG A 918 -23.72 43.99 5.47
N CYS A 919 -22.98 44.79 6.24
CA CYS A 919 -23.38 46.16 6.61
C CYS A 919 -23.27 47.19 5.46
N GLN A 920 -22.84 46.82 4.25
CA GLN A 920 -22.78 47.78 3.12
C GLN A 920 -24.12 47.97 2.40
N THR A 921 -25.12 47.10 2.66
CA THR A 921 -26.34 47.03 1.87
C THR A 921 -27.59 47.67 2.50
N THR A 922 -27.50 48.29 3.69
CA THR A 922 -28.66 48.88 4.40
C THR A 922 -28.35 50.23 5.05
N ASP A 923 -29.32 51.17 5.06
CA ASP A 923 -29.16 52.53 5.60
C ASP A 923 -29.09 52.60 7.14
N THR A 924 -29.58 51.58 7.86
CA THR A 924 -29.46 51.43 9.32
C THR A 924 -28.09 50.93 9.79
N ALA A 925 -27.12 50.79 8.88
CA ALA A 925 -25.85 50.09 9.12
C ALA A 925 -24.68 50.97 9.60
N SER A 926 -24.85 52.26 9.86
CA SER A 926 -23.73 53.15 10.24
C SER A 926 -23.19 52.88 11.65
N THR A 927 -24.04 52.62 12.64
CA THR A 927 -23.61 52.45 14.05
C THR A 927 -22.92 51.11 14.26
N ARG A 928 -23.54 50.01 13.80
CA ARG A 928 -22.96 48.66 13.89
C ARG A 928 -21.64 48.52 13.13
N ARG A 929 -21.51 49.20 11.99
CA ARG A 929 -20.26 49.26 11.24
C ARG A 929 -19.15 49.96 12.04
N ARG A 930 -19.47 51.09 12.67
CA ARG A 930 -18.52 51.82 13.51
C ARG A 930 -18.08 50.97 14.71
N GLU A 931 -18.99 50.25 15.35
CA GLU A 931 -18.66 49.32 16.44
C GLU A 931 -17.69 48.22 16.00
N LEU A 932 -17.88 47.66 14.79
CA LEU A 932 -16.98 46.64 14.23
C LEU A 932 -15.60 47.20 13.84
N GLU A 933 -15.56 48.44 13.34
CA GLU A 933 -14.29 49.13 13.03
C GLU A 933 -13.53 49.49 14.32
N GLU A 934 -14.22 49.98 15.35
CA GLU A 934 -13.64 50.23 16.69
C GLU A 934 -13.16 48.93 17.35
N GLN A 935 -13.88 47.81 17.17
CA GLN A 935 -13.44 46.50 17.63
C GLN A 935 -12.14 46.05 16.93
N LEU A 936 -12.02 46.25 15.61
CA LEU A 936 -10.81 45.91 14.86
C LEU A 936 -9.62 46.77 15.30
N GLU A 937 -9.83 48.08 15.45
CA GLU A 937 -8.79 49.01 15.92
C GLU A 937 -8.32 48.66 17.34
N ALA A 938 -9.23 48.22 18.23
CA ALA A 938 -8.91 47.81 19.59
C ALA A 938 -8.05 46.54 19.67
N MET A 939 -7.95 45.74 18.59
CA MET A 939 -7.10 44.56 18.54
C MET A 939 -5.62 44.88 18.27
N ASP A 940 -5.29 46.11 17.86
CA ASP A 940 -3.92 46.61 17.61
C ASP A 940 -3.05 45.66 16.76
N LEU A 941 -3.66 45.14 15.69
CA LEU A 941 -3.01 44.18 14.81
C LEU A 941 -2.17 44.89 13.74
N VAL A 942 -0.96 44.38 13.53
CA VAL A 942 -0.08 44.75 12.41
C VAL A 942 0.15 43.53 11.50
N PHE A 943 0.72 43.71 10.32
CA PHE A 943 1.00 42.64 9.34
C PHE A 943 2.16 41.73 9.79
N THR A 944 1.98 41.06 10.93
CA THR A 944 2.91 40.09 11.49
C THR A 944 2.16 38.86 12.02
N THR A 945 2.86 37.73 12.16
CA THR A 945 2.32 36.54 12.82
C THR A 945 3.41 35.83 13.61
N VAL A 946 3.01 35.04 14.61
CA VAL A 946 3.92 34.22 15.42
C VAL A 946 3.92 32.80 14.86
N LEU A 947 5.10 32.31 14.49
CA LEU A 947 5.33 30.96 13.98
C LEU A 947 5.37 29.91 15.09
N SER A 948 5.38 28.64 14.72
CA SER A 948 5.38 27.53 15.70
C SER A 948 6.63 27.52 16.59
N ASP A 949 7.76 27.96 16.05
CA ASP A 949 9.03 28.14 16.79
C ASP A 949 9.04 29.38 17.71
N GLY A 950 7.96 30.18 17.71
CA GLY A 950 7.83 31.38 18.53
C GLY A 950 8.40 32.66 17.89
N ARG A 951 8.99 32.60 16.70
CA ARG A 951 9.45 33.80 15.98
C ARG A 951 8.27 34.59 15.43
N THR A 952 8.34 35.91 15.55
CA THR A 952 7.44 36.84 14.85
C THR A 952 7.99 37.15 13.46
N VAL A 953 7.18 36.97 12.42
CA VAL A 953 7.55 37.28 11.02
C VAL A 953 6.61 38.31 10.41
N GLU A 954 7.13 39.13 9.51
CA GLU A 954 6.33 40.06 8.72
C GLU A 954 5.58 39.35 7.59
N LEU A 955 4.33 39.75 7.34
CA LEU A 955 3.45 39.16 6.33
C LEU A 955 3.44 39.93 5.00
N CYS A 956 3.98 41.14 4.99
CA CYS A 956 4.20 41.99 3.83
C CYS A 956 5.48 42.82 4.05
N ASP A 957 5.91 43.55 3.02
CA ASP A 957 7.00 44.52 3.17
C ASP A 957 6.61 45.59 4.22
N ASP A 958 7.50 45.87 5.17
CA ASP A 958 7.25 46.80 6.30
C ASP A 958 6.03 46.42 7.15
N GLY A 959 5.85 45.10 7.36
CA GLY A 959 4.68 44.55 8.03
C GLY A 959 4.55 44.96 9.50
N THR A 960 5.66 45.19 10.20
CA THR A 960 5.66 45.69 11.59
C THR A 960 5.06 47.09 11.74
N ASN A 961 5.12 47.92 10.69
CA ASN A 961 4.57 49.28 10.69
C ASN A 961 3.24 49.38 9.92
N THR A 962 2.75 48.28 9.36
CA THR A 962 1.51 48.25 8.58
C THR A 962 0.35 47.74 9.43
N ALA A 963 -0.54 48.63 9.85
CA ALA A 963 -1.73 48.27 10.63
C ALA A 963 -2.75 47.48 9.79
N VAL A 964 -3.42 46.53 10.43
CA VAL A 964 -4.56 45.81 9.84
C VAL A 964 -5.80 46.69 9.90
N THR A 965 -6.32 47.00 8.73
CA THR A 965 -7.49 47.83 8.51
C THR A 965 -8.55 47.02 7.78
N ARG A 966 -9.78 47.54 7.72
CA ARG A 966 -10.85 46.93 6.92
C ARG A 966 -10.45 46.67 5.46
N ALA A 967 -9.67 47.57 4.85
CA ALA A 967 -9.34 47.51 3.43
C ALA A 967 -8.36 46.39 3.08
N ASN A 968 -7.45 46.04 4.01
CA ASN A 968 -6.38 45.07 3.81
C ASN A 968 -6.55 43.80 4.67
N MET A 969 -7.65 43.67 5.43
CA MET A 969 -7.90 42.52 6.32
C MET A 969 -7.95 41.17 5.60
N ASP A 970 -8.56 41.09 4.40
CA ASP A 970 -8.59 39.83 3.64
C ASP A 970 -7.17 39.43 3.19
N GLU A 971 -6.31 40.40 2.86
CA GLU A 971 -4.90 40.17 2.53
C GLU A 971 -4.10 39.69 3.75
N TYR A 972 -4.33 40.30 4.92
CA TYR A 972 -3.75 39.84 6.19
C TYR A 972 -4.15 38.39 6.51
N LEU A 973 -5.44 38.05 6.38
CA LEU A 973 -5.95 36.70 6.64
C LEU A 973 -5.31 35.65 5.73
N ASP A 974 -5.18 35.96 4.45
CA ASP A 974 -4.55 35.08 3.47
C ASP A 974 -3.04 34.95 3.70
N ALA A 975 -2.37 36.06 4.02
CA ALA A 975 -0.93 36.07 4.29
C ALA A 975 -0.59 35.33 5.58
N MET A 976 -1.36 35.53 6.65
CA MET A 976 -1.20 34.83 7.93
C MET A 976 -1.35 33.32 7.75
N LEU A 977 -2.44 32.88 7.10
CA LEU A 977 -2.68 31.45 6.87
C LEU A 977 -1.58 30.83 6.02
N ARG A 978 -1.14 31.52 4.96
CA ARG A 978 -0.04 31.08 4.10
C ARG A 978 1.27 30.95 4.86
N ALA A 979 1.64 31.95 5.67
CA ALA A 979 2.86 31.92 6.47
C ALA A 979 2.87 30.74 7.45
N ARG A 980 1.74 30.47 8.13
CA ARG A 980 1.63 29.33 9.05
C ARG A 980 1.70 27.97 8.35
N MET A 981 1.20 27.85 7.11
CA MET A 981 1.26 26.59 6.34
C MET A 981 2.60 26.33 5.67
N GLN A 982 3.34 27.38 5.31
CA GLN A 982 4.63 27.27 4.62
C GLN A 982 5.85 27.28 5.55
N GLU A 983 5.68 27.50 6.86
CA GLU A 983 6.80 27.66 7.79
C GLU A 983 7.77 26.46 7.85
N THR A 984 7.31 25.26 7.47
CA THR A 984 8.12 24.03 7.45
C THR A 984 8.49 23.55 6.04
N GLU A 985 8.16 24.31 4.99
CA GLU A 985 8.31 23.84 3.60
C GLU A 985 9.75 23.51 3.23
N GLU A 986 10.73 24.35 3.61
CA GLU A 986 12.15 24.14 3.29
C GLU A 986 12.68 22.87 3.95
N VAL A 987 12.46 22.71 5.27
CA VAL A 987 12.93 21.53 6.02
C VAL A 987 12.22 20.27 5.56
N MET A 988 10.93 20.37 5.27
CA MET A 988 10.14 19.27 4.74
C MET A 988 10.63 18.83 3.36
N ASN A 989 11.04 19.74 2.49
CA ASN A 989 11.65 19.38 1.21
C ASN A 989 12.94 18.58 1.36
N ILE A 990 13.72 18.81 2.43
CA ILE A 990 14.92 18.02 2.75
C ILE A 990 14.52 16.63 3.27
N VAL A 991 13.58 16.55 4.20
CA VAL A 991 13.05 15.28 4.74
C VAL A 991 12.46 14.43 3.60
N LYS A 992 11.68 15.04 2.69
CA LYS A 992 11.12 14.39 1.50
C LYS A 992 12.20 13.84 0.56
N GLN A 993 13.33 14.53 0.40
CA GLN A 993 14.45 14.02 -0.40
C GLN A 993 15.09 12.79 0.25
N GLY A 994 15.28 12.82 1.57
CA GLY A 994 15.74 11.67 2.35
C GLY A 994 14.82 10.47 2.22
N LEU A 995 13.52 10.70 2.40
CA LEU A 995 12.47 9.70 2.24
C LEU A 995 12.44 9.11 0.83
N HIS A 996 12.51 9.96 -0.21
CA HIS A 996 12.58 9.52 -1.61
C HIS A 996 13.84 8.70 -1.92
N SER A 997 14.95 8.96 -1.21
CA SER A 997 16.17 8.16 -1.39
C SER A 997 15.97 6.70 -1.00
N ILE A 998 14.93 6.35 -0.22
CA ILE A 998 14.57 4.98 0.17
C ILE A 998 13.27 4.51 -0.50
N MET A 999 12.28 5.38 -0.63
CA MET A 999 10.93 5.08 -1.10
C MET A 999 10.66 5.72 -2.48
N PRO A 1000 10.05 5.02 -3.45
CA PRO A 1000 9.62 5.62 -4.72
C PRO A 1000 8.55 6.69 -4.47
N VAL A 1001 8.78 7.90 -4.98
CA VAL A 1001 7.88 9.05 -4.75
C VAL A 1001 6.46 8.79 -5.21
N SER A 1002 6.27 8.15 -6.36
CA SER A 1002 4.94 7.85 -6.86
C SER A 1002 4.13 6.97 -5.90
N ALA A 1003 4.79 6.16 -5.06
CA ALA A 1003 4.10 5.35 -4.06
C ALA A 1003 3.57 6.23 -2.90
N LEU A 1004 4.33 7.25 -2.49
CA LEU A 1004 3.98 8.17 -1.40
C LEU A 1004 2.89 9.17 -1.81
N ALA A 1005 3.00 9.74 -3.01
CA ALA A 1005 2.05 10.74 -3.53
C ALA A 1005 0.62 10.19 -3.73
N LEU A 1006 0.46 8.86 -3.80
CA LEU A 1006 -0.83 8.18 -3.91
C LEU A 1006 -1.59 8.08 -2.59
N LEU A 1007 -0.89 8.19 -1.46
CA LEU A 1007 -1.48 8.01 -0.16
C LEU A 1007 -2.15 9.30 0.29
N THR A 1008 -3.26 9.17 1.01
CA THR A 1008 -3.71 10.24 1.90
C THR A 1008 -2.75 10.35 3.08
N TRP A 1009 -2.76 11.50 3.75
CA TRP A 1009 -1.95 11.66 4.97
C TRP A 1009 -2.32 10.64 6.05
N THR A 1010 -3.61 10.30 6.18
CA THR A 1010 -4.11 9.28 7.12
C THR A 1010 -3.62 7.88 6.78
N GLU A 1011 -3.54 7.53 5.50
CA GLU A 1011 -3.00 6.23 5.05
C GLU A 1011 -1.51 6.12 5.33
N LEU A 1012 -0.74 7.21 5.14
CA LEU A 1012 0.68 7.23 5.48
C LEU A 1012 0.89 7.11 7.00
N GLU A 1013 0.16 7.89 7.81
CA GLU A 1013 0.23 7.81 9.27
C GLU A 1013 -0.14 6.40 9.75
N LYS A 1014 -1.24 5.82 9.25
CA LYS A 1014 -1.65 4.44 9.58
C LYS A 1014 -0.58 3.40 9.24
N ARG A 1015 0.17 3.58 8.13
CA ARG A 1015 1.28 2.67 7.76
C ARG A 1015 2.52 2.85 8.61
N MET A 1016 2.87 4.09 8.95
CA MET A 1016 4.05 4.39 9.75
C MET A 1016 3.82 4.05 11.22
N CYS A 1017 2.63 4.36 11.73
CA CYS A 1017 2.32 4.28 13.14
C CYS A 1017 1.52 3.03 13.50
N GLY A 1018 0.76 2.44 12.58
CA GLY A 1018 -0.25 1.45 12.94
C GLY A 1018 -1.46 2.09 13.63
N VAL A 1019 -2.42 1.25 14.02
CA VAL A 1019 -3.67 1.71 14.65
C VAL A 1019 -3.44 1.92 16.14
N ALA A 1020 -3.78 3.12 16.63
CA ALA A 1020 -3.60 3.49 18.04
C ALA A 1020 -4.51 2.68 18.98
N GLU A 1021 -5.71 2.32 18.52
CA GLU A 1021 -6.65 1.47 19.23
C GLU A 1021 -6.26 0.00 19.05
N VAL A 1022 -6.19 -0.74 20.17
CA VAL A 1022 -5.87 -2.17 20.17
C VAL A 1022 -7.15 -2.97 20.04
N ASP A 1023 -7.46 -3.40 18.82
CA ASP A 1023 -8.53 -4.35 18.56
C ASP A 1023 -8.13 -5.76 19.02
N VAL A 1024 -8.65 -6.16 20.18
CA VAL A 1024 -8.37 -7.45 20.81
C VAL A 1024 -8.90 -8.61 19.97
N LYS A 1025 -10.02 -8.43 19.25
CA LYS A 1025 -10.56 -9.47 18.35
C LYS A 1025 -9.66 -9.67 17.14
N LEU A 1026 -9.11 -8.60 16.59
CA LEU A 1026 -8.12 -8.68 15.51
C LEU A 1026 -6.87 -9.43 16.01
N LEU A 1027 -6.35 -9.09 17.20
CA LEU A 1027 -5.21 -9.81 17.77
C LEU A 1027 -5.53 -11.30 17.98
N GLN A 1028 -6.69 -11.62 18.52
CA GLN A 1028 -7.16 -13.00 18.73
C GLN A 1028 -7.27 -13.78 17.41
N ALA A 1029 -7.81 -13.16 16.35
CA ALA A 1029 -7.90 -13.78 15.03
C ALA A 1029 -6.53 -14.05 14.36
N ASN A 1030 -5.48 -13.37 14.82
CA ASN A 1030 -4.09 -13.56 14.39
C ASN A 1030 -3.23 -14.21 15.49
N THR A 1031 -3.85 -15.02 16.35
CA THR A 1031 -3.16 -15.79 17.40
C THR A 1031 -3.04 -17.27 17.02
N GLU A 1032 -1.85 -17.83 17.23
CA GLU A 1032 -1.57 -19.27 17.22
C GLU A 1032 -1.42 -19.78 18.66
N TYR A 1033 -1.97 -20.97 18.89
CA TYR A 1033 -1.88 -21.66 20.17
C TYR A 1033 -0.92 -22.84 20.00
N ASP A 1034 -0.10 -23.08 21.02
CA ASP A 1034 0.79 -24.24 21.05
C ASP A 1034 0.00 -25.56 20.94
N GLU A 1035 0.63 -26.65 20.49
CA GLU A 1035 -0.07 -27.91 20.13
C GLU A 1035 -0.89 -28.50 21.30
N GLU A 1036 -0.51 -28.20 22.53
CA GLU A 1036 -1.18 -28.66 23.76
C GLU A 1036 -2.36 -27.77 24.20
N LEU A 1037 -2.65 -26.70 23.47
CA LEU A 1037 -3.64 -25.68 23.83
C LEU A 1037 -4.81 -25.61 22.85
N SER A 1038 -6.01 -25.45 23.40
CA SER A 1038 -7.21 -25.16 22.60
C SER A 1038 -7.62 -23.70 22.77
N PRO A 1039 -8.06 -23.00 21.70
CA PRO A 1039 -8.68 -21.67 21.82
C PRO A 1039 -9.94 -21.69 22.71
N THR A 1040 -10.54 -22.86 22.94
CA THR A 1040 -11.71 -23.02 23.81
C THR A 1040 -11.35 -23.23 25.28
N ASP A 1041 -10.07 -23.34 25.65
CA ASP A 1041 -9.67 -23.55 27.04
C ASP A 1041 -10.06 -22.37 27.93
N GLU A 1042 -10.57 -22.62 29.14
CA GLU A 1042 -11.13 -21.58 30.01
C GLU A 1042 -10.12 -20.48 30.36
N PHE A 1043 -8.87 -20.85 30.65
CA PHE A 1043 -7.82 -19.87 30.98
C PHE A 1043 -7.41 -19.02 29.76
N ILE A 1044 -7.57 -19.52 28.54
CA ILE A 1044 -7.36 -18.78 27.29
C ILE A 1044 -8.53 -17.82 27.06
N GLN A 1045 -9.77 -18.30 27.17
CA GLN A 1045 -10.96 -17.44 27.05
C GLN A 1045 -10.95 -16.33 28.10
N ARG A 1046 -10.52 -16.64 29.32
CA ARG A 1046 -10.30 -15.68 30.40
C ARG A 1046 -9.28 -14.61 30.04
N PHE A 1047 -8.12 -14.99 29.51
CA PHE A 1047 -7.11 -14.03 29.08
C PHE A 1047 -7.70 -13.02 28.08
N TRP A 1048 -8.44 -13.49 27.07
CA TRP A 1048 -9.08 -12.60 26.09
C TRP A 1048 -10.15 -11.70 26.71
N ARG A 1049 -11.00 -12.24 27.61
CA ARG A 1049 -12.01 -11.45 28.34
C ARG A 1049 -11.35 -10.36 29.21
N VAL A 1050 -10.28 -10.70 29.93
CA VAL A 1050 -9.52 -9.77 30.76
C VAL A 1050 -8.87 -8.69 29.90
N LEU A 1051 -8.16 -9.07 28.83
CA LEU A 1051 -7.49 -8.14 27.93
C LEU A 1051 -8.47 -7.15 27.28
N GLU A 1052 -9.65 -7.63 26.85
CA GLU A 1052 -10.72 -6.78 26.29
C GLU A 1052 -11.24 -5.75 27.32
N SER A 1053 -11.29 -6.12 28.59
CA SER A 1053 -11.74 -5.24 29.69
C SER A 1053 -10.72 -4.18 30.14
N LEU A 1054 -9.47 -4.26 29.66
CA LEU A 1054 -8.42 -3.31 30.04
C LEU A 1054 -8.63 -1.93 29.38
N GLU A 1055 -8.06 -0.89 30.00
CA GLU A 1055 -8.04 0.45 29.42
C GLU A 1055 -7.11 0.50 28.20
N SER A 1056 -7.34 1.45 27.29
CA SER A 1056 -6.56 1.57 26.04
C SER A 1056 -5.05 1.75 26.28
N GLU A 1057 -4.65 2.37 27.39
CA GLU A 1057 -3.24 2.48 27.77
C GLU A 1057 -2.63 1.13 28.17
N ASP A 1058 -3.33 0.36 29.01
CA ASP A 1058 -2.91 -0.97 29.42
C ASP A 1058 -2.88 -1.96 28.24
N LYS A 1059 -3.85 -1.88 27.31
CA LYS A 1059 -3.84 -2.68 26.06
C LYS A 1059 -2.61 -2.38 25.21
N ARG A 1060 -2.22 -1.11 25.07
CA ARG A 1060 -1.02 -0.69 24.33
C ARG A 1060 0.26 -1.13 25.04
N ALA A 1061 0.30 -1.01 26.36
CA ALA A 1061 1.42 -1.48 27.17
C ALA A 1061 1.58 -3.01 27.06
N PHE A 1062 0.47 -3.76 27.00
CA PHE A 1062 0.50 -5.20 26.75
C PHE A 1062 1.17 -5.54 25.41
N LEU A 1063 0.82 -4.83 24.32
CA LEU A 1063 1.50 -5.04 23.04
C LEU A 1063 2.99 -4.74 23.11
N ARG A 1064 3.41 -3.70 23.85
CA ARG A 1064 4.85 -3.43 24.06
C ARG A 1064 5.50 -4.62 24.76
N PHE A 1065 4.84 -5.15 25.79
CA PHE A 1065 5.32 -6.28 26.57
C PHE A 1065 5.50 -7.56 25.74
N VAL A 1066 4.60 -7.87 24.79
CA VAL A 1066 4.69 -9.11 24.00
C VAL A 1066 5.33 -8.95 22.62
N TRP A 1067 5.42 -7.74 22.08
CA TRP A 1067 5.77 -7.52 20.67
C TRP A 1067 6.77 -6.38 20.42
N ALA A 1068 7.14 -5.62 21.47
CA ALA A 1068 7.95 -4.39 21.36
C ALA A 1068 7.31 -3.32 20.45
N ARG A 1069 5.98 -3.36 20.27
CA ARG A 1069 5.21 -2.37 19.51
C ARG A 1069 4.04 -1.89 20.36
N SER A 1070 3.65 -0.63 20.22
CA SER A 1070 2.52 -0.06 20.98
C SER A 1070 1.20 -0.03 20.19
N ARG A 1071 1.21 -0.48 18.93
CA ARG A 1071 0.11 -0.33 17.97
C ARG A 1071 0.00 -1.58 17.09
N LEU A 1072 -1.22 -1.99 16.76
CA LEU A 1072 -1.48 -3.13 15.88
C LEU A 1072 -1.31 -2.75 14.40
N PRO A 1073 -1.03 -3.73 13.52
CA PRO A 1073 -1.25 -3.56 12.09
C PRO A 1073 -2.73 -3.26 11.80
N LEU A 1074 -3.02 -2.69 10.64
CA LEU A 1074 -4.38 -2.31 10.26
C LEU A 1074 -5.34 -3.49 10.11
N GLY A 1075 -4.79 -4.67 9.81
CA GLY A 1075 -5.59 -5.85 9.57
C GLY A 1075 -4.71 -7.09 9.44
N SER A 1076 -5.36 -8.25 9.41
CA SER A 1076 -4.69 -9.55 9.42
C SER A 1076 -3.64 -9.73 8.32
N ALA A 1077 -3.86 -9.20 7.11
CA ALA A 1077 -2.93 -9.36 6.00
C ALA A 1077 -1.57 -8.69 6.25
N GLN A 1078 -1.50 -7.80 7.24
CA GLN A 1078 -0.29 -7.08 7.62
C GLN A 1078 0.42 -7.69 8.84
N PHE A 1079 -0.12 -8.77 9.42
CA PHE A 1079 0.60 -9.56 10.41
C PHE A 1079 1.61 -10.45 9.68
N HIS A 1080 2.89 -10.06 9.72
CA HIS A 1080 3.98 -10.91 9.22
C HIS A 1080 4.27 -12.05 10.20
N GLN A 1081 4.11 -11.77 11.50
CA GLN A 1081 4.28 -12.69 12.60
C GLN A 1081 2.97 -12.79 13.37
N LYS A 1082 2.49 -14.00 13.63
CA LYS A 1082 1.29 -14.22 14.45
C LYS A 1082 1.62 -14.22 15.94
N PHE A 1083 0.68 -13.78 16.76
CA PHE A 1083 0.83 -13.82 18.21
C PHE A 1083 0.80 -15.26 18.69
N LYS A 1084 1.76 -15.72 19.48
CA LYS A 1084 1.81 -17.11 19.96
C LYS A 1084 1.49 -17.17 21.45
N ILE A 1085 0.53 -18.00 21.85
CA ILE A 1085 0.25 -18.29 23.26
C ILE A 1085 0.75 -19.70 23.58
N GLN A 1086 1.61 -19.78 24.58
CA GLN A 1086 2.20 -21.01 25.10
C GLN A 1086 1.78 -21.23 26.55
N ALA A 1087 1.63 -22.48 26.96
CA ALA A 1087 1.43 -22.80 28.35
C ALA A 1087 2.74 -22.59 29.11
N LEU A 1088 2.69 -22.00 30.30
CA LEU A 1088 3.85 -22.08 31.19
C LEU A 1088 4.03 -23.54 31.61
N ALA A 1089 5.18 -24.15 31.27
CA ALA A 1089 5.48 -25.51 31.65
C ALA A 1089 5.44 -25.68 33.18
N SER A 1090 4.67 -26.67 33.66
CA SER A 1090 4.78 -27.15 35.03
C SER A 1090 6.14 -27.85 35.14
N SER A 1091 7.20 -27.15 35.53
CA SER A 1091 8.54 -27.77 35.57
C SER A 1091 8.51 -29.03 36.43
N GLY A 1092 8.84 -30.16 35.81
CA GLY A 1092 8.81 -31.48 36.39
C GLY A 1092 9.87 -31.70 37.49
N SER A 1093 9.65 -32.83 38.16
CA SER A 1093 10.45 -33.51 39.17
C SER A 1093 11.97 -33.30 39.16
N GLY A 1094 12.49 -32.91 40.32
CA GLY A 1094 13.64 -33.56 40.98
C GLY A 1094 13.26 -33.63 42.47
N ASP A 1095 13.31 -34.73 43.21
CA ASP A 1095 14.03 -35.99 43.10
C ASP A 1095 13.27 -37.05 43.94
N GLY A 1096 13.44 -38.34 43.60
CA GLY A 1096 12.92 -39.60 44.18
C GLY A 1096 11.88 -39.66 45.33
N GLY A 1097 10.79 -40.42 45.11
CA GLY A 1097 10.14 -41.18 46.20
C GLY A 1097 8.61 -41.30 46.14
N SER A 1098 8.13 -42.44 45.62
CA SER A 1098 6.85 -43.12 45.89
C SER A 1098 5.81 -42.44 46.80
N SER A 1099 4.66 -42.05 46.24
CA SER A 1099 3.33 -42.47 46.73
C SER A 1099 2.21 -41.87 45.87
N ALA A 1100 1.48 -42.76 45.19
CA ALA A 1100 0.22 -42.44 44.55
C ALA A 1100 -0.85 -42.17 45.62
N GLY A 1101 -1.52 -41.01 45.53
CA GLY A 1101 -2.75 -40.72 46.24
C GLY A 1101 -2.79 -39.39 46.99
N ALA A 1102 -2.92 -38.26 46.30
CA ALA A 1102 -3.45 -37.02 46.88
C ALA A 1102 -3.94 -36.01 45.81
N SER A 1103 -5.25 -35.76 45.83
CA SER A 1103 -5.99 -34.49 45.56
C SER A 1103 -5.57 -33.56 44.41
N THR A 1104 -6.46 -33.45 43.42
CA THR A 1104 -6.49 -32.53 42.27
C THR A 1104 -6.80 -31.05 42.61
N THR A 1105 -6.32 -30.51 43.74
CA THR A 1105 -6.64 -29.13 44.17
C THR A 1105 -5.45 -28.21 44.44
N ALA A 1106 -4.20 -28.70 44.36
CA ALA A 1106 -3.01 -27.91 44.71
C ALA A 1106 -2.30 -27.22 43.53
N THR A 1107 -2.68 -27.51 42.27
CA THR A 1107 -2.01 -26.96 41.08
C THR A 1107 -2.43 -25.54 40.71
N GLY A 1108 -3.63 -25.09 41.12
CA GLY A 1108 -4.12 -23.73 40.85
C GLY A 1108 -3.31 -22.65 41.58
N GLY A 1109 -3.02 -22.85 42.87
CA GLY A 1109 -2.33 -21.85 43.69
C GLY A 1109 -0.89 -21.55 43.25
N TRP A 1110 -0.17 -22.55 42.73
CA TRP A 1110 1.17 -22.32 42.18
C TRP A 1110 1.10 -21.53 40.87
N MET A 1111 0.21 -21.90 39.95
CA MET A 1111 0.02 -21.18 38.68
C MET A 1111 -0.43 -19.73 38.91
N ASP A 1112 -1.29 -19.49 39.90
CA ASP A 1112 -1.75 -18.15 40.30
C ASP A 1112 -0.65 -17.25 40.88
N SER A 1113 0.43 -17.84 41.37
CA SER A 1113 1.61 -17.12 41.86
C SER A 1113 2.61 -16.76 40.75
N GLN A 1114 2.50 -17.38 39.57
CA GLN A 1114 3.43 -17.15 38.46
C GLN A 1114 3.05 -15.89 37.66
N MET A 1115 4.07 -15.17 37.20
CA MET A 1115 3.90 -14.05 36.27
C MET A 1115 3.87 -14.58 34.83
N PRO A 1116 3.10 -13.92 33.93
CA PRO A 1116 3.21 -14.22 32.52
C PRO A 1116 4.59 -13.80 32.01
N LYS A 1117 5.16 -14.58 31.07
CA LYS A 1117 6.47 -14.29 30.48
C LYS A 1117 6.31 -14.01 29.00
N SER A 1118 6.92 -12.95 28.50
CA SER A 1118 6.92 -12.65 27.08
C SER A 1118 8.24 -13.04 26.42
N HIS A 1119 8.15 -13.41 25.15
CA HIS A 1119 9.29 -13.54 24.25
C HIS A 1119 9.06 -12.57 23.08
N THR A 1120 9.48 -11.32 23.26
CA THR A 1120 9.20 -10.20 22.34
C THR A 1120 9.72 -10.41 20.93
N CYS A 1121 10.86 -11.10 20.77
CA CYS A 1121 11.40 -11.50 19.46
C CYS A 1121 10.44 -12.40 18.68
N PHE A 1122 9.77 -13.32 19.38
CA PHE A 1122 8.89 -14.33 18.79
C PHE A 1122 7.41 -13.95 18.82
N PHE A 1123 7.09 -12.72 19.27
CA PHE A 1123 5.73 -12.26 19.51
C PHE A 1123 4.92 -13.31 20.29
N ALA A 1124 5.48 -13.78 21.41
CA ALA A 1124 4.91 -14.90 22.15
C ALA A 1124 4.70 -14.56 23.63
N LEU A 1125 3.67 -15.18 24.21
CA LEU A 1125 3.31 -15.08 25.63
C LEU A 1125 3.21 -16.49 26.22
N GLN A 1126 4.01 -16.75 27.24
CA GLN A 1126 3.81 -17.88 28.14
C GLN A 1126 2.82 -17.47 29.22
N LEU A 1127 1.63 -18.07 29.16
CA LEU A 1127 0.50 -17.74 30.01
C LEU A 1127 0.30 -18.85 31.07
N PRO A 1128 0.38 -18.51 32.38
CA PRO A 1128 0.00 -19.43 33.44
C PRO A 1128 -1.49 -19.76 33.39
N ARG A 1129 -1.86 -20.96 33.86
CA ARG A 1129 -3.27 -21.41 33.94
C ARG A 1129 -3.96 -20.77 35.16
N TYR A 1130 -4.20 -19.46 35.10
CA TYR A 1130 -4.83 -18.70 36.18
C TYR A 1130 -6.22 -19.23 36.55
N SER A 1131 -6.55 -19.24 37.84
CA SER A 1131 -7.78 -19.82 38.39
C SER A 1131 -8.97 -18.85 38.41
N SER A 1132 -8.76 -17.53 38.36
CA SER A 1132 -9.83 -16.51 38.23
C SER A 1132 -9.46 -15.33 37.29
N ASP A 1133 -10.48 -14.60 36.82
CA ASP A 1133 -10.32 -13.41 35.95
C ASP A 1133 -9.56 -12.30 36.70
N GLU A 1134 -9.81 -12.15 38.01
CA GLU A 1134 -9.16 -11.16 38.88
C GLU A 1134 -7.65 -11.41 38.99
N ILE A 1135 -7.24 -12.67 39.21
CA ILE A 1135 -5.83 -13.05 39.30
C ILE A 1135 -5.15 -12.81 37.95
N CYS A 1136 -5.79 -13.23 36.86
CA CYS A 1136 -5.27 -12.99 35.51
C CYS A 1136 -5.08 -11.48 35.26
N ARG A 1137 -6.04 -10.65 35.66
CA ARG A 1137 -5.96 -9.18 35.51
C ARG A 1137 -4.83 -8.59 36.34
N GLU A 1138 -4.72 -8.96 37.61
CA GLU A 1138 -3.69 -8.47 38.52
C GLU A 1138 -2.28 -8.82 38.01
N ARG A 1139 -2.06 -10.09 37.67
CA ARG A 1139 -0.75 -10.58 37.20
C ARG A 1139 -0.37 -9.98 35.85
N LEU A 1140 -1.33 -9.87 34.92
CA LEU A 1140 -1.11 -9.29 33.61
C LEU A 1140 -0.76 -7.79 33.72
N LEU A 1141 -1.55 -7.01 34.48
CA LEU A 1141 -1.27 -5.58 34.67
C LEU A 1141 0.05 -5.36 35.40
N TYR A 1142 0.37 -6.20 36.39
CA TYR A 1142 1.65 -6.11 37.07
C TYR A 1142 2.82 -6.32 36.10
N ALA A 1143 2.80 -7.40 35.31
CA ALA A 1143 3.85 -7.67 34.33
C ALA A 1143 3.98 -6.54 33.30
N VAL A 1144 2.85 -6.10 32.74
CA VAL A 1144 2.81 -5.07 31.71
C VAL A 1144 3.28 -3.69 32.19
N ARG A 1145 2.97 -3.31 33.43
CA ARG A 1145 3.33 -1.98 33.97
C ARG A 1145 4.74 -1.92 34.54
N ASN A 1146 5.28 -3.05 35.00
CA ASN A 1146 6.59 -3.09 35.66
C ASN A 1146 7.73 -3.56 34.73
N CYS A 1147 7.43 -4.23 33.62
CA CYS A 1147 8.41 -4.54 32.57
C CYS A 1147 8.50 -3.39 31.57
N VAL A 1148 9.17 -2.30 31.96
CA VAL A 1148 9.35 -1.10 31.15
C VAL A 1148 10.67 -1.24 30.38
N GLU A 1149 10.58 -1.75 29.14
CA GLU A 1149 11.66 -1.92 28.15
C GLU A 1149 12.60 -3.13 28.35
N MET A 1150 13.29 -3.55 27.28
CA MET A 1150 14.39 -4.54 27.33
C MET A 1150 15.64 -3.94 28.00
N ASP A 1151 15.48 -3.10 29.02
CA ASP A 1151 16.61 -2.68 29.82
C ASP A 1151 16.99 -3.88 30.68
N GLY A 1152 18.25 -4.31 30.56
CA GLY A 1152 18.79 -5.27 31.50
C GLY A 1152 18.53 -4.75 32.90
N ASP A 1153 17.87 -5.57 33.72
CA ASP A 1153 17.79 -5.39 35.16
C ASP A 1153 19.22 -5.30 35.73
N PHE A 1154 19.78 -4.11 35.67
CA PHE A 1154 20.89 -3.65 36.47
C PHE A 1154 20.38 -2.46 37.27
N ARG A 1155 19.44 -2.73 38.18
CA ARG A 1155 19.65 -2.21 39.53
C ARG A 1155 20.92 -2.88 40.05
N LEU A 1156 22.08 -2.32 39.66
CA LEU A 1156 23.23 -2.39 40.53
C LEU A 1156 22.70 -1.85 41.85
N ALA A 1157 22.56 -2.72 42.84
CA ALA A 1157 22.43 -2.28 44.21
C ALA A 1157 23.43 -1.15 44.41
N ASP A 1158 23.03 -0.07 45.07
CA ASP A 1158 23.82 1.14 45.36
C ASP A 1158 25.18 0.88 46.06
N THR A 1159 25.59 -0.37 46.19
CA THR A 1159 26.84 -0.87 46.75
C THR A 1159 28.00 -1.08 45.77
N GLU A 1160 27.83 -0.97 44.43
CA GLU A 1160 28.96 -1.13 43.48
C GLU A 1160 29.34 0.12 42.68
N MET A 1161 28.86 1.30 43.11
CA MET A 1161 29.24 2.61 42.59
C MET A 1161 30.54 3.16 43.21
N THR A 1162 31.56 2.32 43.39
CA THR A 1162 32.89 2.75 43.91
C THR A 1162 34.04 2.57 42.92
N GLY A 1163 33.78 2.22 41.66
CA GLY A 1163 34.83 1.90 40.68
C GLY A 1163 35.12 2.92 39.56
N TRP A 1164 34.23 3.88 39.27
CA TRP A 1164 34.27 4.64 38.01
C TRP A 1164 34.27 6.17 38.15
N THR A 1165 34.84 6.70 39.24
CA THR A 1165 35.16 8.14 39.35
C THR A 1165 36.54 8.41 38.72
N GLY A 1166 36.68 8.29 37.40
CA GLY A 1166 38.03 8.37 36.83
C GLY A 1166 38.20 8.56 35.32
N ILE A 1167 37.18 8.93 34.54
CA ILE A 1167 37.40 9.25 33.12
C ILE A 1167 37.01 10.70 32.87
N SER A 1168 38.04 11.55 32.72
CA SER A 1168 37.91 12.94 32.28
C SER A 1168 37.67 12.98 30.77
N PRO A 1169 36.86 13.92 30.24
CA PRO A 1169 36.60 14.07 28.80
C PRO A 1169 37.84 14.44 27.94
N THR A 1170 39.03 14.51 28.54
CA THR A 1170 40.28 14.97 27.90
C THR A 1170 41.29 13.86 27.63
N ASP A 1171 41.00 12.60 27.94
CA ASP A 1171 41.96 11.52 27.71
C ASP A 1171 42.02 11.15 26.23
N GLN A 1172 43.06 11.67 25.57
CA GLN A 1172 43.39 11.43 24.17
C GLN A 1172 43.60 9.94 23.90
N ILE A 1173 42.79 9.41 23.00
CA ILE A 1173 42.91 8.10 22.36
C ILE A 1173 44.31 7.96 21.73
N ARG A 1174 45.08 6.96 22.15
CA ARG A 1174 46.21 6.42 21.39
C ARG A 1174 45.86 5.05 20.84
N ILE A 1175 45.59 5.07 19.53
CA ILE A 1175 45.62 4.02 18.48
C ILE A 1175 44.70 2.82 18.68
#